data_AF-A0A9W4JU22-F1
#
_entry.id   AF-A0A9W4JU22-F1
#
_cell.length_a   1.000
_cell.length_b   1.000
_cell.length_c   1.000
_cell.angle_alpha   90.00
_cell.angle_beta   90.00
_cell.angle_gamma   90.00
#
_symmetry.space_group_name_H-M   'P 1'
#
loop_
_entity.id
_entity.type
_entity.pdbx_description
1 polymer ?
#
loop_
_entity_poly.entity_id
_entity_poly.type
_entity_poly.pdbx_seq_one_letter_code
_entity_poly.pdbx_strand_id
1 'polypeptide(L)'
;MGGPHSRLLLRTARIQPPYSKSRRLVRNLYNSAPSSKQLHDPSPSELLRFILTDSIKSIESSHPDAASSSYLRELFSHSWKSNSPPPPLWTSLKGLAPHNEGLLQGLEAPNAGISALKSLVERYANDEHGAALLQAQNGTFLRLTLQRCQLQNTLPEILSVISDIIARLDRLQLPVQPGTYATGISFAMLELSAPALGQFVIARRLKGMPAIGLRESVRIIKNCSDALDHKVFEDSHYDRSLMLAVITGEGDFVPHDNIRLHDSLYWTQPSDKNGIRYTSQLSAQDYISLLAKLGSGEVLHTCWSSFLKNVQPKNHHSCFAAYQVVLALIQSTNSEVAVNYLEQVSQYCGDNLPFIARFPNLQILIDDPLVGDALPDLVRGEDYIELLDVQLDNMNQRMGLQWNSDCQEHSSAALEPSEAIREALGDQYVPNIGVGSTDSNDAKQLWAELRARGCSKSPAALNGIVDLLHDHNGQSVEIATHLDYSKERLREFRSRFGPVEFRWAPEHSPIEFSDSRIPLLHEFTRPSTPLDLGLIRARLIVGGVPQSGANSLHLMQLGNIYLRHGLDEPWQLSGYILVWDRHLGELLGLYVGQTSGVIDSGPTSVGPFGALMHISPSSNAGERTSPNGMAACNCWGPYYLDIDPSPDLEYDLSGETKQCENP
;
A
#
# COMPACT_ATOMS: atom_id res chain seq x y z
N MET A 1 -52.23 -6.51 -50.57
CA MET A 1 -52.89 -5.59 -49.61
C MET A 1 -52.45 -6.02 -48.22
N GLY A 2 -51.42 -5.50 -47.56
CA GLY A 2 -50.70 -4.24 -47.71
C GLY A 2 -51.02 -3.28 -46.56
N GLY A 3 -50.72 -3.65 -45.32
CA GLY A 3 -50.92 -2.83 -44.12
C GLY A 3 -49.77 -3.03 -43.12
N PRO A 4 -48.94 -2.00 -42.86
CA PRO A 4 -47.78 -2.08 -41.97
C PRO A 4 -48.07 -1.47 -40.58
N HIS A 5 -47.74 -2.21 -39.52
CA HIS A 5 -47.43 -1.63 -38.21
C HIS A 5 -45.92 -1.43 -38.11
N SER A 6 -45.46 -0.29 -38.58
CA SER A 6 -44.11 0.21 -38.30
C SER A 6 -44.15 1.73 -38.29
N ARG A 7 -43.93 2.32 -37.09
CA ARG A 7 -43.37 3.65 -36.79
C ARG A 7 -43.81 4.11 -35.39
N LEU A 8 -43.10 3.65 -34.38
CA LEU A 8 -42.78 4.45 -33.19
C LEU A 8 -41.29 4.24 -32.90
N LEU A 9 -40.49 4.80 -33.81
CA LEU A 9 -39.05 4.99 -33.65
C LEU A 9 -38.83 6.23 -32.78
N LEU A 10 -37.93 6.08 -31.81
CA LEU A 10 -36.91 7.06 -31.43
C LEU A 10 -37.40 8.48 -31.13
N ARG A 11 -37.76 8.73 -29.87
CA ARG A 11 -37.48 10.00 -29.20
C ARG A 11 -36.91 9.74 -27.81
N THR A 12 -35.72 9.15 -27.76
CA THR A 12 -34.80 9.42 -26.66
C THR A 12 -34.37 10.87 -26.79
N ALA A 13 -34.93 11.73 -25.95
CA ALA A 13 -34.36 13.04 -25.70
C ALA A 13 -32.96 12.81 -25.12
N ARG A 14 -31.93 12.93 -25.97
CA ARG A 14 -30.56 13.18 -25.54
C ARG A 14 -30.55 14.54 -24.84
N ILE A 15 -30.84 14.54 -23.54
CA ILE A 15 -30.42 15.61 -22.66
C ILE A 15 -28.91 15.41 -22.54
N GLN A 16 -28.14 16.20 -23.29
CA GLN A 16 -26.72 16.35 -23.02
C GLN A 16 -26.57 17.03 -21.66
N PRO A 17 -25.94 16.41 -20.66
CA PRO A 17 -25.66 17.09 -19.42
C PRO A 17 -24.40 17.97 -19.58
N PRO A 18 -24.24 19.05 -18.80
CA PRO A 18 -23.21 20.08 -19.01
C PRO A 18 -21.78 19.68 -18.57
N TYR A 19 -21.42 18.39 -18.60
CA TYR A 19 -20.13 17.88 -18.07
C TYR A 19 -18.97 17.87 -19.09
N SER A 20 -19.19 18.34 -20.33
CA SER A 20 -18.14 18.38 -21.35
C SER A 20 -17.00 19.36 -21.01
N LYS A 21 -17.26 20.35 -20.15
CA LYS A 21 -16.25 21.29 -19.65
C LYS A 21 -15.35 20.66 -18.58
N SER A 22 -15.89 19.86 -17.65
CA SER A 22 -15.09 19.24 -16.56
C SER A 22 -14.11 18.19 -17.07
N ARG A 23 -14.48 17.34 -18.05
CA ARG A 23 -13.53 16.35 -18.65
C ARG A 23 -12.36 16.99 -19.40
N ARG A 24 -12.57 18.14 -20.07
CA ARG A 24 -11.49 18.91 -20.72
C ARG A 24 -10.62 19.65 -19.70
N LEU A 25 -11.21 20.16 -18.62
CA LEU A 25 -10.49 20.89 -17.57
C LEU A 25 -9.63 19.98 -16.69
N VAL A 26 -10.09 18.76 -16.40
CA VAL A 26 -9.30 17.75 -15.68
C VAL A 26 -8.12 17.29 -16.55
N ARG A 27 -8.30 17.01 -17.86
CA ARG A 27 -7.17 16.71 -18.78
C ARG A 27 -6.14 17.83 -18.87
N ASN A 28 -6.56 19.08 -18.81
CA ASN A 28 -5.65 20.25 -18.88
C ASN A 28 -4.85 20.49 -17.58
N LEU A 29 -5.20 19.83 -16.47
CA LEU A 29 -4.39 19.86 -15.24
C LEU A 29 -3.22 18.86 -15.26
N TYR A 30 -3.23 17.86 -16.15
CA TYR A 30 -2.19 16.82 -16.24
C TYR A 30 -1.33 16.94 -17.49
N ASN A 31 -1.83 17.60 -18.53
CA ASN A 31 -0.97 18.12 -19.59
C ASN A 31 -0.44 19.46 -19.11
N SER A 32 0.57 19.45 -18.23
CA SER A 32 1.49 20.58 -18.20
C SER A 32 1.95 20.77 -19.64
N ALA A 33 1.63 21.92 -20.25
CA ALA A 33 2.23 22.29 -21.51
C ALA A 33 3.74 22.00 -21.38
N PRO A 34 4.38 21.29 -22.34
CA PRO A 34 5.80 21.02 -22.24
C PRO A 34 6.48 22.37 -21.99
N SER A 35 7.10 22.51 -20.82
CA SER A 35 7.89 23.69 -20.50
C SER A 35 8.78 23.95 -21.69
N SER A 36 8.80 25.19 -22.20
CA SER A 36 9.60 25.62 -23.34
C SER A 36 10.91 24.83 -23.37
N LYS A 37 11.05 23.93 -24.36
CA LYS A 37 12.21 23.03 -24.45
C LYS A 37 13.46 23.89 -24.55
N GLN A 38 14.15 24.10 -23.43
CA GLN A 38 15.54 24.53 -23.47
C GLN A 38 16.29 23.45 -24.23
N LEU A 39 17.02 23.85 -25.28
CA LEU A 39 17.88 22.95 -26.01
C LEU A 39 18.95 22.45 -25.02
N HIS A 40 18.95 21.16 -24.71
CA HIS A 40 19.93 20.55 -23.83
C HIS A 40 21.00 19.83 -24.66
N ASP A 41 22.23 19.80 -24.15
CA ASP A 41 23.31 19.02 -24.77
C ASP A 41 22.95 17.52 -24.78
N PRO A 42 23.23 16.80 -25.89
CA PRO A 42 22.84 15.42 -26.09
C PRO A 42 23.65 14.45 -25.21
N SER A 43 23.02 13.35 -24.76
CA SER A 43 23.76 12.30 -24.05
C SER A 43 24.67 11.50 -24.98
N PRO A 44 25.70 10.81 -24.44
CA PRO A 44 26.50 9.86 -25.21
C PRO A 44 25.69 8.80 -25.97
N SER A 45 24.62 8.26 -25.38
CA SER A 45 23.76 7.27 -26.03
C SER A 45 22.89 7.89 -27.13
N GLU A 46 22.43 9.14 -26.95
CA GLU A 46 21.69 9.90 -27.96
C GLU A 46 22.58 10.24 -29.17
N LEU A 47 23.84 10.62 -28.95
CA LEU A 47 24.83 10.85 -30.00
C LEU A 47 25.13 9.57 -30.80
N LEU A 48 25.36 8.45 -30.10
CA LEU A 48 25.63 7.16 -30.74
C LEU A 48 24.41 6.67 -31.54
N ARG A 49 23.21 6.80 -30.98
CA ARG A 49 21.97 6.45 -31.68
C ARG A 49 21.77 7.33 -32.91
N PHE A 50 22.05 8.63 -32.82
CA PHE A 50 21.98 9.54 -33.95
C PHE A 50 22.98 9.19 -35.05
N ILE A 51 24.23 8.84 -34.71
CA ILE A 51 25.22 8.37 -35.70
C ILE A 51 24.75 7.10 -36.41
N LEU A 52 24.15 6.16 -35.67
CA LEU A 52 23.73 4.86 -36.22
C LEU A 52 22.40 4.91 -36.98
N THR A 53 21.50 5.82 -36.64
CA THR A 53 20.11 5.81 -37.12
C THR A 53 19.61 7.14 -37.68
N ASP A 54 20.45 8.19 -37.70
CA ASP A 54 20.07 9.60 -38.00
C ASP A 54 18.90 10.09 -37.14
N SER A 55 18.71 9.47 -35.96
CA SER A 55 17.62 9.74 -35.05
C SER A 55 18.03 9.64 -33.58
N ILE A 56 17.49 10.54 -32.76
CA ILE A 56 17.67 10.54 -31.30
C ILE A 56 16.60 9.66 -30.61
N LYS A 57 15.58 9.21 -31.35
CA LYS A 57 14.40 8.51 -30.83
C LYS A 57 14.79 7.28 -30.01
N SER A 58 14.38 7.22 -28.75
CA SER A 58 14.28 5.93 -28.07
C SER A 58 13.12 5.15 -28.70
N ILE A 59 13.17 3.82 -28.69
CA ILE A 59 12.09 2.96 -29.19
C ILE A 59 10.76 3.27 -28.47
N GLU A 60 10.82 3.85 -27.26
CA GLU A 60 9.69 4.13 -26.38
C GLU A 60 9.08 5.54 -26.52
N SER A 61 9.70 6.49 -27.24
CA SER A 61 9.18 7.87 -27.36
C SER A 61 8.63 8.18 -28.76
N SER A 62 7.32 8.41 -28.84
CA SER A 62 6.55 8.48 -30.10
C SER A 62 6.47 9.86 -30.77
N HIS A 63 7.12 10.90 -30.24
CA HIS A 63 7.11 12.24 -30.85
C HIS A 63 8.47 12.66 -31.41
N PRO A 64 8.55 13.05 -32.70
CA PRO A 64 9.79 13.48 -33.33
C PRO A 64 10.19 14.89 -32.87
N ASP A 65 11.37 15.03 -32.26
CA ASP A 65 11.95 16.33 -31.90
C ASP A 65 12.85 16.85 -33.03
N ALA A 66 12.25 17.48 -34.03
CA ALA A 66 12.96 17.97 -35.22
C ALA A 66 14.07 18.97 -34.86
N ALA A 67 13.89 19.76 -33.79
CA ALA A 67 14.84 20.77 -33.32
C ALA A 67 16.14 20.17 -32.76
N SER A 68 16.06 19.02 -32.07
CA SER A 68 17.24 18.33 -31.53
C SER A 68 18.04 17.64 -32.64
N SER A 69 17.36 17.09 -33.65
CA SER A 69 18.03 16.49 -34.81
C SER A 69 18.76 17.53 -35.68
N SER A 70 18.20 18.73 -35.85
CA SER A 70 18.89 19.82 -36.57
C SER A 70 20.12 20.30 -35.81
N TYR A 71 20.02 20.44 -34.48
CA TYR A 71 21.14 20.81 -33.63
C TYR A 71 22.28 19.77 -33.67
N LEU A 72 21.97 18.47 -33.66
CA LEU A 72 22.99 17.43 -33.81
C LEU A 72 23.67 17.47 -35.18
N ARG A 73 22.91 17.66 -36.27
CA ARG A 73 23.51 17.81 -37.61
C ARG A 73 24.44 19.00 -37.69
N GLU A 74 24.06 20.12 -37.08
CA GLU A 74 24.89 21.33 -36.98
C GLU A 74 26.16 21.06 -36.16
N LEU A 75 26.03 20.39 -35.01
CA LEU A 75 27.15 20.00 -34.15
C LEU A 75 28.15 19.08 -34.86
N PHE A 76 27.68 18.05 -35.58
CA PHE A 76 28.54 17.17 -36.38
C PHE A 76 29.18 17.91 -37.57
N SER A 77 28.46 18.84 -38.21
CA SER A 77 28.99 19.63 -39.33
C SER A 77 30.09 20.61 -38.93
N HIS A 78 30.04 21.15 -37.70
CA HIS A 78 31.05 22.07 -37.17
C HIS A 78 32.24 21.39 -36.50
N SER A 79 32.03 20.24 -35.84
CA SER A 79 33.09 19.52 -35.12
C SER A 79 33.89 18.56 -36.00
N TRP A 80 33.33 18.08 -37.11
CA TRP A 80 34.00 17.17 -38.02
C TRP A 80 34.64 17.93 -39.19
N LYS A 81 35.96 18.14 -39.14
CA LYS A 81 36.68 18.68 -40.30
C LYS A 81 36.69 17.64 -41.41
N SER A 82 36.21 18.02 -42.60
CA SER A 82 36.41 17.25 -43.82
C SER A 82 37.91 16.98 -43.99
N ASN A 83 38.30 15.70 -43.99
CA ASN A 83 39.68 15.17 -44.08
C ASN A 83 40.45 14.86 -42.78
N SER A 84 39.82 14.86 -41.59
CA SER A 84 40.40 14.22 -40.40
C SER A 84 39.70 12.90 -40.10
N PRO A 85 40.43 11.84 -39.66
CA PRO A 85 39.78 10.67 -39.09
C PRO A 85 38.86 11.14 -37.94
N PRO A 86 37.69 10.51 -37.73
CA PRO A 86 36.84 10.90 -36.62
C PRO A 86 37.70 10.93 -35.35
N PRO A 87 37.67 12.01 -34.54
CA PRO A 87 38.26 11.94 -33.20
C PRO A 87 37.70 10.67 -32.54
N PRO A 88 38.49 9.93 -31.75
CA PRO A 88 37.99 8.72 -31.11
C PRO A 88 36.69 9.09 -30.42
N LEU A 89 35.56 8.51 -30.84
CA LEU A 89 34.22 8.90 -30.40
C LEU A 89 34.19 9.07 -28.87
N TRP A 90 34.96 8.24 -28.17
CA TRP A 90 35.22 8.24 -26.74
C TRP A 90 35.72 9.55 -26.11
N THR A 91 36.52 10.38 -26.79
CA THR A 91 36.97 11.67 -26.23
C THR A 91 35.89 12.75 -26.31
N SER A 92 35.00 12.65 -27.29
CA SER A 92 33.84 13.57 -27.46
C SER A 92 32.62 13.15 -26.66
N LEU A 93 32.58 11.90 -26.16
CA LEU A 93 31.55 11.37 -25.26
C LEU A 93 31.85 11.65 -23.77
N LYS A 94 33.02 12.21 -23.43
CA LYS A 94 33.21 12.90 -22.15
C LYS A 94 32.37 14.17 -22.22
N GLY A 95 31.29 14.22 -21.42
CA GLY A 95 30.21 15.22 -21.48
C GLY A 95 30.65 16.60 -21.98
N LEU A 96 29.94 17.10 -23.00
CA LEU A 96 30.26 18.32 -23.73
C LEU A 96 30.16 19.63 -22.92
N ALA A 97 29.84 19.60 -21.62
CA ALA A 97 29.89 20.78 -20.76
C ALA A 97 30.19 20.45 -19.28
N PRO A 98 30.99 21.28 -18.58
CA PRO A 98 31.27 21.19 -17.15
C PRO A 98 30.15 21.80 -16.26
N HIS A 99 28.97 22.10 -16.84
CA HIS A 99 27.89 22.78 -16.11
C HIS A 99 26.97 21.78 -15.42
N ASN A 100 27.38 21.37 -14.22
CA ASN A 100 26.66 20.40 -13.39
C ASN A 100 25.38 20.96 -12.71
N GLU A 101 25.06 22.24 -12.90
CA GLU A 101 23.83 22.87 -12.38
C GLU A 101 22.55 22.19 -12.93
N GLY A 102 22.61 21.64 -14.15
CA GLY A 102 21.49 20.92 -14.77
C GLY A 102 21.17 19.57 -14.10
N LEU A 103 22.12 18.94 -13.40
CA LEU A 103 21.90 17.64 -12.75
C LEU A 103 20.95 17.77 -11.55
N LEU A 104 21.15 18.76 -10.69
CA LEU A 104 20.28 18.98 -9.52
C LEU A 104 18.86 19.37 -9.96
N GLN A 105 18.74 20.30 -10.91
CA GLN A 105 17.45 20.70 -11.47
C GLN A 105 16.73 19.52 -12.15
N GLY A 106 17.47 18.65 -12.85
CA GLY A 106 16.95 17.44 -13.47
C GLY A 106 16.48 16.39 -12.47
N LEU A 107 17.21 16.18 -11.36
CA LEU A 107 16.81 15.27 -10.28
C LEU A 107 15.63 15.81 -9.45
N GLU A 108 15.45 17.14 -9.41
CA GLU A 108 14.31 17.78 -8.75
C GLU A 108 13.06 17.80 -9.63
N ALA A 109 13.17 17.58 -10.94
CA ALA A 109 12.03 17.59 -11.84
C ALA A 109 10.94 16.56 -11.44
N PRO A 110 9.66 16.98 -11.29
CA PRO A 110 8.61 16.13 -10.75
C PRO A 110 8.17 14.98 -11.67
N ASN A 111 8.50 15.05 -12.97
CA ASN A 111 8.00 14.12 -14.00
C ASN A 111 9.12 13.33 -14.73
N ALA A 112 10.30 13.22 -14.14
CA ALA A 112 11.42 12.50 -14.77
C ALA A 112 11.28 10.98 -14.58
N GLY A 113 11.01 10.24 -15.67
CA GLY A 113 11.06 8.78 -15.70
C GLY A 113 12.50 8.24 -15.71
N ILE A 114 12.66 6.90 -15.68
CA ILE A 114 13.98 6.24 -15.69
C ILE A 114 14.83 6.67 -16.89
N SER A 115 14.24 6.79 -18.07
CA SER A 115 14.97 7.18 -19.29
C SER A 115 15.60 8.57 -19.16
N ALA A 116 14.89 9.52 -18.54
CA ALA A 116 15.42 10.84 -18.22
C ALA A 116 16.55 10.75 -17.19
N LEU A 117 16.40 9.93 -16.14
CA LEU A 117 17.46 9.71 -15.15
C LEU A 117 18.72 9.11 -15.77
N LYS A 118 18.59 8.08 -16.63
CA LYS A 118 19.72 7.48 -17.36
C LYS A 118 20.44 8.54 -18.20
N SER A 119 19.69 9.35 -18.95
CA SER A 119 20.26 10.43 -19.77
C SER A 119 20.97 11.49 -18.93
N LEU A 120 20.39 11.91 -17.80
CA LEU A 120 21.01 12.85 -16.85
C LEU A 120 22.33 12.30 -16.28
N VAL A 121 22.34 11.05 -15.82
CA VAL A 121 23.54 10.40 -15.28
C VAL A 121 24.62 10.30 -16.36
N GLU A 122 24.26 9.89 -17.58
CA GLU A 122 25.23 9.79 -18.68
C GLU A 122 25.84 11.14 -19.06
N ARG A 123 25.06 12.23 -18.98
CA ARG A 123 25.52 13.58 -19.31
C ARG A 123 26.41 14.19 -18.23
N TYR A 124 26.03 14.07 -16.96
CA TYR A 124 26.62 14.87 -15.89
C TYR A 124 27.48 14.06 -14.89
N ALA A 125 27.31 12.74 -14.77
CA ALA A 125 28.12 11.92 -13.86
C ALA A 125 29.35 11.31 -14.58
N ASN A 126 30.24 12.18 -15.05
CA ASN A 126 31.44 11.81 -15.81
C ASN A 126 32.76 12.07 -15.08
N ASP A 127 32.73 12.83 -14.00
CA ASP A 127 33.87 13.19 -13.15
C ASP A 127 33.54 13.08 -11.66
N GLU A 128 34.53 13.30 -10.79
CA GLU A 128 34.34 13.24 -9.34
C GLU A 128 33.28 14.23 -8.84
N HIS A 129 33.19 15.41 -9.45
CA HIS A 129 32.24 16.45 -9.05
C HIS A 129 30.78 16.06 -9.38
N GLY A 130 30.54 15.57 -10.59
CA GLY A 130 29.25 15.04 -11.01
C GLY A 130 28.83 13.79 -10.24
N ALA A 131 29.77 12.89 -9.94
CA ALA A 131 29.52 11.74 -9.07
C ALA A 131 29.21 12.16 -7.62
N ALA A 132 29.86 13.20 -7.10
CA ALA A 132 29.57 13.75 -5.78
C ALA A 132 28.19 14.43 -5.72
N LEU A 133 27.78 15.12 -6.80
CA LEU A 133 26.45 15.74 -6.90
C LEU A 133 25.33 14.70 -7.02
N LEU A 134 25.52 13.67 -7.84
CA LEU A 134 24.57 12.54 -7.93
C LEU A 134 24.36 11.86 -6.57
N GLN A 135 25.44 11.74 -5.80
CA GLN A 135 25.47 11.08 -4.50
C GLN A 135 25.39 12.07 -3.33
N ALA A 136 25.00 13.32 -3.59
CA ALA A 136 24.92 14.37 -2.58
C ALA A 136 23.94 13.98 -1.46
N GLN A 137 24.22 14.47 -0.24
CA GLN A 137 23.46 14.14 0.96
C GLN A 137 23.30 12.62 1.16
N ASN A 138 24.39 11.87 0.98
CA ASN A 138 24.43 10.41 1.10
C ASN A 138 23.43 9.70 0.15
N GLY A 139 23.28 10.20 -1.07
CA GLY A 139 22.39 9.63 -2.09
C GLY A 139 20.89 9.92 -1.89
N THR A 140 20.53 10.87 -1.03
CA THR A 140 19.12 11.20 -0.75
C THR A 140 18.38 11.69 -2.00
N PHE A 141 19.00 12.53 -2.83
CA PHE A 141 18.38 13.02 -4.07
C PHE A 141 18.15 11.92 -5.09
N LEU A 142 19.15 11.07 -5.32
CA LEU A 142 19.03 9.91 -6.20
C LEU A 142 17.87 9.01 -5.72
N ARG A 143 17.81 8.71 -4.42
CA ARG A 143 16.70 7.94 -3.83
C ARG A 143 15.33 8.59 -4.09
N LEU A 144 15.17 9.88 -3.78
CA LEU A 144 13.89 10.57 -3.97
C LEU A 144 13.47 10.61 -5.45
N THR A 145 14.45 10.65 -6.36
CA THR A 145 14.21 10.57 -7.80
C THR A 145 13.75 9.17 -8.19
N LEU A 146 14.44 8.13 -7.72
CA LEU A 146 14.06 6.73 -7.98
C LEU A 146 12.67 6.40 -7.40
N GLN A 147 12.32 6.93 -6.22
CA GLN A 147 10.99 6.79 -5.64
C GLN A 147 9.91 7.44 -6.52
N ARG A 148 10.19 8.60 -7.12
CA ARG A 148 9.29 9.22 -8.10
C ARG A 148 9.18 8.40 -9.39
N CYS A 149 10.28 7.77 -9.82
CA CYS A 149 10.26 6.88 -10.98
C CYS A 149 9.39 5.64 -10.79
N GLN A 150 9.13 5.18 -9.56
CA GLN A 150 8.23 4.05 -9.27
C GLN A 150 6.80 4.27 -9.80
N LEU A 151 6.37 5.53 -9.95
CA LEU A 151 5.04 5.85 -10.48
C LEU A 151 4.87 5.46 -11.96
N GLN A 152 5.98 5.31 -12.69
CA GLN A 152 5.97 5.12 -14.15
C GLN A 152 6.79 3.91 -14.61
N ASN A 153 7.52 3.26 -13.71
CA ASN A 153 8.47 2.20 -14.04
C ASN A 153 8.38 1.08 -13.01
N THR A 154 8.77 -0.13 -13.42
CA THR A 154 8.74 -1.31 -12.55
C THR A 154 9.95 -1.33 -11.61
N LEU A 155 9.82 -2.02 -10.47
CA LEU A 155 10.91 -2.17 -9.51
C LEU A 155 12.15 -2.87 -10.11
N PRO A 156 12.03 -3.92 -10.95
CA PRO A 156 13.18 -4.50 -11.65
C PRO A 156 13.92 -3.52 -12.56
N GLU A 157 13.20 -2.64 -13.27
CA GLU A 157 13.82 -1.60 -14.09
C GLU A 157 14.60 -0.61 -13.24
N ILE A 158 14.04 -0.21 -12.09
CA ILE A 158 14.71 0.67 -11.14
C ILE A 158 15.98 0.01 -10.57
N LEU A 159 15.91 -1.27 -10.22
CA LEU A 159 17.07 -2.04 -9.74
C LEU A 159 18.16 -2.13 -10.80
N SER A 160 17.79 -2.40 -12.05
CA SER A 160 18.72 -2.38 -13.19
C SER A 160 19.41 -1.02 -13.32
N VAL A 161 18.68 0.09 -13.18
CA VAL A 161 19.26 1.44 -13.23
C VAL A 161 20.26 1.67 -12.10
N ILE A 162 19.93 1.27 -10.87
CA ILE A 162 20.83 1.43 -9.73
C ILE A 162 22.13 0.66 -9.98
N SER A 163 22.02 -0.59 -10.46
CA SER A 163 23.18 -1.42 -10.83
C SER A 163 23.99 -0.79 -11.97
N ASP A 164 23.34 -0.25 -13.00
CA ASP A 164 23.99 0.46 -14.12
C ASP A 164 24.76 1.69 -13.64
N ILE A 165 24.18 2.48 -12.72
CA ILE A 165 24.81 3.66 -12.12
C ILE A 165 26.06 3.24 -11.35
N ILE A 166 25.96 2.22 -10.48
CA ILE A 166 27.10 1.75 -9.68
C ILE A 166 28.20 1.20 -10.59
N ALA A 167 27.84 0.34 -11.54
CA ALA A 167 28.79 -0.23 -12.50
C ALA A 167 29.48 0.86 -13.34
N ARG A 168 28.76 1.92 -13.72
CA ARG A 168 29.35 3.07 -14.40
C ARG A 168 30.37 3.79 -13.52
N LEU A 169 30.02 4.10 -12.27
CA LEU A 169 30.92 4.78 -11.34
C LEU A 169 32.18 3.94 -11.07
N ASP A 170 32.02 2.63 -10.86
CA ASP A 170 33.14 1.70 -10.69
C ASP A 170 34.03 1.64 -11.95
N ARG A 171 33.43 1.58 -13.15
CA ARG A 171 34.17 1.60 -14.43
C ARG A 171 34.96 2.89 -14.62
N LEU A 172 34.41 4.02 -14.19
CA LEU A 172 35.07 5.33 -14.22
C LEU A 172 36.06 5.53 -13.06
N GLN A 173 36.21 4.54 -12.17
CA GLN A 173 37.03 4.60 -10.95
C GLN A 173 36.63 5.75 -10.02
N LEU A 174 35.35 6.14 -10.04
CA LEU A 174 34.79 7.19 -9.19
C LEU A 174 34.30 6.60 -7.86
N PRO A 175 34.37 7.35 -6.75
CA PRO A 175 33.94 6.86 -5.45
C PRO A 175 32.42 6.66 -5.41
N VAL A 176 32.00 5.48 -4.94
CA VAL A 176 30.59 5.18 -4.66
C VAL A 176 30.33 5.34 -3.16
N GLN A 177 29.39 6.21 -2.81
CA GLN A 177 29.03 6.51 -1.44
C GLN A 177 28.22 5.36 -0.80
N PRO A 178 28.35 5.12 0.52
CA PRO A 178 27.63 4.06 1.22
C PRO A 178 26.09 4.16 1.09
N GLY A 179 25.56 5.37 0.95
CA GLY A 179 24.13 5.63 0.76
C GLY A 179 23.57 5.13 -0.57
N THR A 180 24.38 5.05 -1.62
CA THR A 180 23.99 4.50 -2.93
C THR A 180 23.73 3.00 -2.82
N TYR A 181 24.62 2.27 -2.16
CA TYR A 181 24.42 0.84 -1.85
C TYR A 181 23.23 0.61 -0.92
N ALA A 182 23.07 1.44 0.12
CA ALA A 182 21.90 1.35 1.01
C ALA A 182 20.58 1.61 0.26
N THR A 183 20.60 2.43 -0.79
CA THR A 183 19.46 2.63 -1.68
C THR A 183 19.21 1.38 -2.53
N GLY A 184 20.23 0.79 -3.13
CA GLY A 184 20.11 -0.50 -3.85
C GLY A 184 19.52 -1.62 -2.98
N ILE A 185 20.04 -1.78 -1.75
CA ILE A 185 19.52 -2.74 -0.75
C ILE A 185 18.04 -2.44 -0.44
N SER A 186 17.68 -1.17 -0.23
CA SER A 186 16.30 -0.77 0.10
C SER A 186 15.30 -1.07 -1.03
N PHE A 187 15.70 -0.94 -2.30
CA PHE A 187 14.86 -1.32 -3.44
C PHE A 187 14.85 -2.83 -3.66
N ALA A 188 15.96 -3.53 -3.42
CA ALA A 188 16.02 -4.98 -3.57
C ALA A 188 15.12 -5.68 -2.53
N MET A 189 15.06 -5.13 -1.32
CA MET A 189 14.16 -5.56 -0.25
C MET A 189 12.70 -5.26 -0.57
N LEU A 190 12.41 -4.12 -1.20
CA LEU A 190 11.05 -3.78 -1.61
C LEU A 190 10.51 -4.71 -2.71
N GLU A 191 11.40 -5.18 -3.60
CA GLU A 191 11.08 -6.16 -4.65
C GLU A 191 11.17 -7.61 -4.16
N LEU A 192 11.67 -7.85 -2.94
CA LEU A 192 12.01 -9.18 -2.41
C LEU A 192 12.94 -9.99 -3.35
N SER A 193 13.87 -9.28 -3.99
CA SER A 193 14.86 -9.89 -4.89
C SER A 193 16.10 -10.32 -4.12
N ALA A 194 16.11 -11.57 -3.62
CA ALA A 194 17.26 -12.20 -3.00
C ALA A 194 18.57 -12.09 -3.82
N PRO A 195 18.60 -12.32 -5.16
CA PRO A 195 19.85 -12.21 -5.92
C PRO A 195 20.37 -10.76 -6.00
N ALA A 196 19.49 -9.77 -6.23
CA ALA A 196 19.91 -8.37 -6.25
C ALA A 196 20.40 -7.91 -4.87
N LEU A 197 19.71 -8.34 -3.80
CA LEU A 197 20.12 -8.07 -2.43
C LEU A 197 21.51 -8.63 -2.14
N GLY A 198 21.74 -9.90 -2.48
CA GLY A 198 23.04 -10.55 -2.31
C GLY A 198 24.16 -9.80 -3.01
N GLN A 199 23.95 -9.37 -4.27
CA GLN A 199 24.93 -8.59 -5.02
C GLN A 199 25.30 -7.28 -4.33
N PHE A 200 24.33 -6.50 -3.84
CA PHE A 200 24.62 -5.23 -3.16
C PHE A 200 25.32 -5.43 -1.82
N VAL A 201 24.95 -6.47 -1.06
CA VAL A 201 25.58 -6.77 0.24
C VAL A 201 27.02 -7.23 0.04
N ILE A 202 27.28 -8.13 -0.91
CA ILE A 202 28.63 -8.60 -1.25
C ILE A 202 29.50 -7.42 -1.72
N ALA A 203 29.01 -6.62 -2.67
CA ALA A 203 29.75 -5.47 -3.19
C ALA A 203 30.09 -4.45 -2.09
N ARG A 204 29.15 -4.18 -1.16
CA ARG A 204 29.38 -3.32 0.00
C ARG A 204 30.50 -3.86 0.89
N ARG A 205 30.49 -5.16 1.19
CA ARG A 205 31.50 -5.80 2.05
C ARG A 205 32.88 -5.81 1.39
N LEU A 206 32.97 -6.13 0.10
CA LEU A 206 34.21 -6.10 -0.66
C LEU A 206 34.86 -4.70 -0.70
N LYS A 207 34.06 -3.64 -0.67
CA LYS A 207 34.53 -2.25 -0.59
C LYS A 207 34.85 -1.79 0.83
N GLY A 208 34.71 -2.66 1.85
CA GLY A 208 35.02 -2.33 3.25
C GLY A 208 34.16 -1.20 3.82
N MET A 209 32.92 -1.05 3.34
CA MET A 209 32.07 0.06 3.75
C MET A 209 31.61 -0.07 5.22
N PRO A 210 31.37 1.05 5.92
CA PRO A 210 30.88 1.03 7.30
C PRO A 210 29.48 0.40 7.38
N ALA A 211 29.06 0.11 8.61
CA ALA A 211 27.70 -0.32 8.91
C ALA A 211 26.63 0.65 8.34
N ILE A 212 25.45 0.13 8.05
CA ILE A 212 24.32 0.92 7.59
C ILE A 212 23.83 1.79 8.76
N GLY A 213 23.57 3.07 8.50
CA GLY A 213 23.04 3.99 9.51
C GLY A 213 21.67 3.55 10.03
N LEU A 214 21.27 4.04 11.22
CA LEU A 214 19.99 3.69 11.84
C LEU A 214 18.81 4.00 10.92
N ARG A 215 18.76 5.22 10.35
CA ARG A 215 17.65 5.67 9.51
C ARG A 215 17.50 4.81 8.25
N GLU A 216 18.63 4.46 7.62
CA GLU A 216 18.65 3.58 6.46
C GLU A 216 18.25 2.15 6.84
N SER A 217 18.74 1.63 7.97
CA SER A 217 18.43 0.28 8.45
C SER A 217 16.94 0.11 8.73
N VAL A 218 16.32 1.05 9.48
CA VAL A 218 14.88 1.04 9.76
C VAL A 218 14.07 1.05 8.47
N ARG A 219 14.44 1.90 7.51
CA ARG A 219 13.74 1.96 6.22
C ARG A 219 13.87 0.67 5.40
N ILE A 220 15.07 0.09 5.35
CA ILE A 220 15.31 -1.18 4.66
C ILE A 220 14.43 -2.30 5.23
N ILE A 221 14.30 -2.34 6.56
CA ILE A 221 13.49 -3.34 7.25
C ILE A 221 12.00 -3.12 7.00
N LYS A 222 11.51 -1.88 7.13
CA LYS A 222 10.10 -1.55 6.85
C LYS A 222 9.71 -1.93 5.43
N ASN A 223 10.50 -1.49 4.44
CA ASN A 223 10.28 -1.88 3.04
C ASN A 223 10.19 -3.40 2.84
N CYS A 224 11.01 -4.18 3.54
CA CYS A 224 10.99 -5.64 3.42
C CYS A 224 9.77 -6.25 4.13
N SER A 225 9.47 -5.79 5.34
CA SER A 225 8.31 -6.27 6.11
C SER A 225 7.03 -6.02 5.31
N ASP A 226 6.84 -4.80 4.83
CA ASP A 226 5.65 -4.41 4.09
C ASP A 226 5.55 -5.19 2.77
N ALA A 227 6.67 -5.37 2.04
CA ALA A 227 6.69 -6.19 0.83
C ALA A 227 6.37 -7.67 1.09
N LEU A 228 6.85 -8.23 2.22
CA LEU A 228 6.53 -9.59 2.63
C LEU A 228 5.04 -9.74 2.97
N ASP A 229 4.47 -8.77 3.70
CA ASP A 229 3.04 -8.79 4.05
C ASP A 229 2.18 -8.81 2.77
N HIS A 230 2.49 -7.93 1.81
CA HIS A 230 1.82 -7.93 0.50
C HIS A 230 1.99 -9.26 -0.24
N LYS A 231 3.19 -9.85 -0.24
CA LYS A 231 3.42 -11.12 -0.96
C LYS A 231 2.78 -12.33 -0.32
N VAL A 232 2.79 -12.42 1.00
CA VAL A 232 2.11 -13.49 1.73
C VAL A 232 0.59 -13.38 1.59
N PHE A 233 0.06 -12.15 1.48
CA PHE A 233 -1.34 -11.93 1.18
C PHE A 233 -1.72 -12.38 -0.24
N GLU A 234 -0.89 -12.09 -1.25
CA GLU A 234 -1.13 -12.55 -2.62
C GLU A 234 -0.90 -14.06 -2.82
N ASP A 235 0.08 -14.62 -2.11
CA ASP A 235 0.51 -16.01 -2.21
C ASP A 235 0.84 -16.54 -0.79
N SER A 236 -0.11 -17.27 -0.22
CA SER A 236 0.02 -17.86 1.11
C SER A 236 1.17 -18.87 1.23
N HIS A 237 1.67 -19.39 0.10
CA HIS A 237 2.72 -20.40 0.03
C HIS A 237 4.08 -19.79 -0.40
N TYR A 238 4.21 -18.46 -0.39
CA TYR A 238 5.43 -17.77 -0.76
C TYR A 238 6.64 -18.27 0.04
N ASP A 239 7.66 -18.76 -0.67
CA ASP A 239 8.89 -19.26 -0.07
C ASP A 239 9.78 -18.11 0.44
N ARG A 240 9.93 -18.04 1.76
CA ARG A 240 10.71 -17.02 2.47
C ARG A 240 12.19 -17.40 2.61
N SER A 241 12.56 -18.65 2.30
CA SER A 241 13.88 -19.23 2.60
C SER A 241 15.03 -18.49 1.93
N LEU A 242 14.86 -18.04 0.69
CA LEU A 242 15.88 -17.30 -0.06
C LEU A 242 16.18 -15.94 0.57
N MET A 243 15.14 -15.22 1.00
CA MET A 243 15.31 -13.94 1.69
C MET A 243 15.91 -14.14 3.07
N LEU A 244 15.46 -15.16 3.81
CA LEU A 244 16.02 -15.55 5.11
C LEU A 244 17.54 -15.82 4.99
N ALA A 245 17.95 -16.60 3.98
CA ALA A 245 19.35 -16.95 3.76
C ALA A 245 20.24 -15.75 3.47
N VAL A 246 19.78 -14.77 2.67
CA VAL A 246 20.57 -13.57 2.38
C VAL A 246 20.61 -12.61 3.59
N ILE A 247 19.53 -12.54 4.37
CA ILE A 247 19.45 -11.63 5.51
C ILE A 247 20.22 -12.17 6.72
N THR A 248 19.96 -13.41 7.11
CA THR A 248 20.44 -14.02 8.36
C THR A 248 21.53 -15.07 8.14
N GLY A 249 21.64 -15.63 6.93
CA GLY A 249 22.50 -16.79 6.65
C GLY A 249 21.99 -18.10 7.22
N GLU A 250 20.71 -18.16 7.60
CA GLU A 250 20.01 -19.37 8.01
C GLU A 250 19.28 -20.04 6.82
N GLY A 251 19.02 -21.34 6.91
CA GLY A 251 18.31 -22.13 5.88
C GLY A 251 19.23 -22.90 4.93
N ASP A 252 18.64 -23.62 3.97
CA ASP A 252 19.37 -24.52 3.05
C ASP A 252 20.13 -23.77 1.94
N PHE A 253 19.78 -22.52 1.69
CA PHE A 253 20.30 -21.71 0.57
C PHE A 253 21.39 -20.72 1.01
N VAL A 254 22.18 -21.08 2.02
CA VAL A 254 23.24 -20.19 2.56
C VAL A 254 24.18 -19.75 1.43
N PRO A 255 24.41 -18.44 1.24
CA PRO A 255 25.37 -17.95 0.27
C PRO A 255 26.76 -18.53 0.54
N HIS A 256 27.48 -18.92 -0.52
CA HIS A 256 28.80 -19.57 -0.43
C HIS A 256 29.83 -18.77 0.39
N ASP A 257 29.69 -17.45 0.42
CA ASP A 257 30.61 -16.55 1.14
C ASP A 257 30.19 -16.26 2.60
N ASN A 258 29.06 -16.82 3.06
CA ASN A 258 28.46 -16.59 4.39
C ASN A 258 28.31 -15.08 4.74
N ILE A 259 28.12 -14.25 3.72
CA ILE A 259 27.93 -12.80 3.86
C ILE A 259 26.45 -12.53 4.12
N ARG A 260 26.14 -11.98 5.30
CA ARG A 260 24.78 -11.76 5.79
C ARG A 260 24.48 -10.26 5.87
N LEU A 261 23.26 -9.84 5.52
CA LEU A 261 22.83 -8.46 5.75
C LEU A 261 22.81 -8.13 7.24
N HIS A 262 22.46 -9.09 8.10
CA HIS A 262 22.47 -8.98 9.56
C HIS A 262 23.73 -8.27 10.07
N ASP A 263 24.92 -8.70 9.62
CA ASP A 263 26.21 -8.16 10.06
C ASP A 263 26.46 -6.71 9.63
N SER A 264 25.67 -6.18 8.68
CA SER A 264 25.80 -4.82 8.16
C SER A 264 24.78 -3.85 8.76
N LEU A 265 23.78 -4.34 9.49
CA LEU A 265 22.73 -3.51 10.10
C LEU A 265 23.25 -2.76 11.33
N TYR A 266 22.51 -1.72 11.73
CA TYR A 266 22.89 -0.85 12.84
C TYR A 266 22.94 -1.56 14.20
N TRP A 267 21.94 -2.41 14.49
CA TRP A 267 21.75 -3.03 15.81
C TRP A 267 22.77 -4.12 16.14
N THR A 268 23.43 -4.67 15.13
CA THR A 268 24.27 -5.89 15.23
C THR A 268 25.76 -5.59 15.35
N GLN A 269 26.19 -4.34 15.19
CA GLN A 269 27.61 -4.02 15.27
C GLN A 269 28.13 -4.15 16.71
N PRO A 270 29.37 -4.63 16.89
CA PRO A 270 30.04 -4.65 18.19
C PRO A 270 30.08 -3.24 18.78
N SER A 271 29.75 -3.13 20.07
CA SER A 271 29.73 -1.85 20.79
C SER A 271 30.89 -1.79 21.77
N ASP A 272 31.82 -0.87 21.54
CA ASP A 272 32.98 -0.66 22.44
C ASP A 272 32.62 -0.03 23.79
N LYS A 273 31.37 0.42 23.96
CA LYS A 273 30.87 1.06 25.18
C LYS A 273 29.41 0.70 25.37
N ASN A 274 29.04 0.04 26.48
CA ASN A 274 27.72 -0.13 27.15
C ASN A 274 26.42 0.31 26.42
N GLY A 275 26.32 0.10 25.11
CA GLY A 275 25.34 0.76 24.25
C GLY A 275 24.10 -0.08 24.11
N ILE A 276 23.01 0.38 24.73
CA ILE A 276 21.68 -0.21 24.65
C ILE A 276 21.16 -0.03 23.21
N ARG A 277 21.49 -0.97 22.29
CA ARG A 277 21.12 -0.87 20.87
C ARG A 277 19.75 -1.44 20.57
N TYR A 278 19.37 -2.52 21.24
CA TYR A 278 18.06 -3.15 21.08
C TYR A 278 17.03 -2.47 21.98
N THR A 279 16.65 -1.24 21.65
CA THR A 279 15.60 -0.50 22.37
C THR A 279 14.43 -0.17 21.44
N SER A 280 13.26 0.02 22.04
CA SER A 280 12.07 0.55 21.36
C SER A 280 12.30 1.94 20.74
N GLN A 281 13.13 2.78 21.38
CA GLN A 281 13.53 4.09 20.86
C GLN A 281 14.31 4.00 19.55
N LEU A 282 15.02 2.90 19.33
CA LEU A 282 15.81 2.64 18.13
C LEU A 282 15.06 1.76 17.13
N SER A 283 13.74 1.57 17.31
CA SER A 283 12.88 0.76 16.44
C SER A 283 13.40 -0.67 16.23
N ALA A 284 14.07 -1.23 17.25
CA ALA A 284 14.62 -2.58 17.17
C ALA A 284 13.52 -3.65 17.01
N GLN A 285 12.31 -3.38 17.49
CA GLN A 285 11.16 -4.26 17.31
C GLN A 285 10.82 -4.48 15.83
N ASP A 286 10.97 -3.47 14.97
CA ASP A 286 10.68 -3.61 13.53
C ASP A 286 11.60 -4.67 12.91
N TYR A 287 12.86 -4.72 13.35
CA TYR A 287 13.82 -5.73 12.91
C TYR A 287 13.46 -7.13 13.41
N ILE A 288 13.10 -7.24 14.69
CA ILE A 288 12.77 -8.53 15.31
C ILE A 288 11.46 -9.07 14.73
N SER A 289 10.47 -8.22 14.48
CA SER A 289 9.24 -8.58 13.76
C SER A 289 9.54 -9.08 12.35
N LEU A 290 10.47 -8.46 11.62
CA LEU A 290 10.91 -8.97 10.31
C LEU A 290 11.54 -10.37 10.43
N LEU A 291 12.40 -10.60 11.43
CA LEU A 291 12.99 -11.92 11.67
C LEU A 291 11.92 -12.99 11.99
N ALA A 292 10.91 -12.63 12.78
CA ALA A 292 9.77 -13.49 13.08
C ALA A 292 8.94 -13.82 11.83
N LYS A 293 8.71 -12.85 10.94
CA LYS A 293 8.00 -13.05 9.66
C LYS A 293 8.77 -13.96 8.70
N LEU A 294 10.09 -13.83 8.66
CA LEU A 294 10.98 -14.67 7.84
C LEU A 294 11.13 -16.10 8.38
N GLY A 295 10.74 -16.35 9.64
CA GLY A 295 10.91 -17.65 10.29
C GLY A 295 12.33 -17.93 10.77
N SER A 296 13.07 -16.88 11.13
CA SER A 296 14.41 -17.04 11.71
C SER A 296 14.35 -17.67 13.10
N GLY A 297 15.27 -18.59 13.39
CA GLY A 297 15.32 -19.31 14.67
C GLY A 297 16.33 -18.72 15.64
N GLU A 298 17.61 -19.02 15.43
CA GLU A 298 18.69 -18.67 16.37
C GLU A 298 18.92 -17.16 16.46
N VAL A 299 18.96 -16.48 15.31
CA VAL A 299 19.16 -15.02 15.25
C VAL A 299 17.99 -14.29 15.91
N LEU A 300 16.75 -14.79 15.72
CA LEU A 300 15.55 -14.23 16.35
C LEU A 300 15.64 -14.31 17.89
N HIS A 301 15.92 -15.49 18.46
CA HIS A 301 16.04 -15.66 19.90
C HIS A 301 17.17 -14.82 20.52
N THR A 302 18.30 -14.69 19.81
CA THR A 302 19.42 -13.87 20.24
C THR A 302 19.06 -12.37 20.27
N CYS A 303 18.38 -11.88 19.23
CA CYS A 303 17.94 -10.48 19.17
C CYS A 303 16.84 -10.19 20.19
N TRP A 304 15.87 -11.11 20.36
CA TRP A 304 14.79 -11.01 21.33
C TRP A 304 15.32 -10.93 22.77
N SER A 305 16.19 -11.86 23.18
CA SER A 305 16.76 -11.86 24.54
C SER A 305 17.58 -10.59 24.84
N SER A 306 18.19 -9.99 23.81
CA SER A 306 18.89 -8.70 23.92
C SER A 306 17.92 -7.53 24.03
N PHE A 307 16.79 -7.58 23.32
CA PHE A 307 15.73 -6.58 23.35
C PHE A 307 14.96 -6.59 24.68
N LEU A 308 14.57 -7.77 25.18
CA LEU A 308 13.80 -7.94 26.40
C LEU A 308 14.50 -7.34 27.62
N LYS A 309 15.84 -7.46 27.70
CA LYS A 309 16.66 -6.84 28.76
C LYS A 309 16.55 -5.32 28.83
N ASN A 310 16.08 -4.67 27.76
CA ASN A 310 15.96 -3.22 27.64
C ASN A 310 14.50 -2.73 27.64
N VAL A 311 13.53 -3.65 27.75
CA VAL A 311 12.11 -3.29 27.87
C VAL A 311 11.91 -2.59 29.21
N GLN A 312 11.14 -1.51 29.22
CA GLN A 312 10.82 -0.78 30.44
C GLN A 312 9.34 -1.01 30.79
N PRO A 313 9.01 -1.73 31.88
CA PRO A 313 7.62 -2.09 32.21
C PRO A 313 6.69 -0.89 32.42
N LYS A 314 7.24 0.25 32.85
CA LYS A 314 6.47 1.50 33.07
C LYS A 314 6.26 2.32 31.79
N ASN A 315 6.88 1.93 30.68
CA ASN A 315 6.83 2.67 29.43
C ASN A 315 5.96 1.91 28.42
N HIS A 316 4.77 2.44 28.15
CA HIS A 316 3.83 1.89 27.18
C HIS A 316 4.46 1.66 25.79
N HIS A 317 5.35 2.53 25.32
CA HIS A 317 6.01 2.35 24.02
C HIS A 317 6.91 1.11 23.98
N SER A 318 7.60 0.78 25.08
CA SER A 318 8.43 -0.44 25.13
C SER A 318 7.59 -1.70 25.20
N CYS A 319 6.48 -1.67 25.94
CA CYS A 319 5.58 -2.82 26.06
C CYS A 319 4.86 -3.07 24.73
N PHE A 320 4.37 -2.00 24.07
CA PHE A 320 3.77 -2.10 22.74
C PHE A 320 4.76 -2.63 21.70
N ALA A 321 6.02 -2.21 21.76
CA ALA A 321 7.07 -2.72 20.90
C ALA A 321 7.30 -4.24 21.10
N ALA A 322 7.19 -4.75 22.33
CA ALA A 322 7.25 -6.18 22.60
C ALA A 322 6.01 -6.92 22.05
N TYR A 323 4.80 -6.37 22.25
CA TYR A 323 3.56 -6.94 21.71
C TYR A 323 3.53 -6.96 20.18
N GLN A 324 4.17 -5.99 19.52
CA GLN A 324 4.34 -6.00 18.06
C GLN A 324 5.21 -7.16 17.54
N VAL A 325 6.19 -7.62 18.32
CA VAL A 325 6.98 -8.81 17.98
C VAL A 325 6.13 -10.07 18.13
N VAL A 326 5.37 -10.18 19.23
CA VAL A 326 4.43 -11.29 19.45
C VAL A 326 3.38 -11.36 18.35
N LEU A 327 2.81 -10.22 17.96
CA LEU A 327 1.88 -10.13 16.84
C LEU A 327 2.48 -10.65 15.52
N ALA A 328 3.75 -10.31 15.25
CA ALA A 328 4.43 -10.79 14.05
C ALA A 328 4.67 -12.31 14.05
N LEU A 329 4.81 -12.93 15.23
CA LEU A 329 4.92 -14.40 15.38
C LEU A 329 3.58 -15.10 15.13
N ILE A 330 2.47 -14.53 15.63
CA ILE A 330 1.12 -15.04 15.37
C ILE A 330 0.82 -14.97 13.87
N GLN A 331 1.11 -13.83 13.23
CA GLN A 331 0.95 -13.65 11.79
C GLN A 331 1.83 -14.60 10.95
N SER A 332 2.95 -15.09 11.50
CA SER A 332 3.80 -16.09 10.85
C SER A 332 3.48 -17.54 11.24
N THR A 333 2.32 -17.79 11.86
CA THR A 333 1.83 -19.11 12.30
C THR A 333 2.69 -19.82 13.36
N ASN A 334 3.48 -19.04 14.13
CA ASN A 334 4.33 -19.54 15.21
C ASN A 334 3.73 -19.22 16.60
N SER A 335 2.47 -19.56 16.81
CA SER A 335 1.70 -19.20 18.02
C SER A 335 2.32 -19.78 19.31
N GLU A 336 2.95 -20.96 19.26
CA GLU A 336 3.67 -21.52 20.42
C GLU A 336 4.84 -20.64 20.89
N VAL A 337 5.64 -20.12 19.95
CA VAL A 337 6.75 -19.21 20.26
C VAL A 337 6.21 -17.85 20.72
N ALA A 338 5.08 -17.42 20.15
CA ALA A 338 4.39 -16.19 20.55
C ALA A 338 3.96 -16.23 22.02
N VAL A 339 3.35 -17.35 22.48
CA VAL A 339 2.97 -17.55 23.89
C VAL A 339 4.20 -17.49 24.79
N ASN A 340 5.28 -18.20 24.45
CA ASN A 340 6.53 -18.17 25.24
C ASN A 340 7.12 -16.75 25.32
N TYR A 341 7.07 -15.98 24.23
CA TYR A 341 7.54 -14.59 24.27
C TYR A 341 6.65 -13.70 25.14
N LEU A 342 5.34 -13.93 25.10
CA LEU A 342 4.39 -13.21 25.94
C LEU A 342 4.58 -13.55 27.43
N GLU A 343 4.82 -14.82 27.76
CA GLU A 343 5.20 -15.27 29.11
C GLU A 343 6.49 -14.59 29.58
N GLN A 344 7.51 -14.52 28.74
CA GLN A 344 8.77 -13.84 29.07
C GLN A 344 8.56 -12.34 29.32
N VAL A 345 7.69 -11.68 28.56
CA VAL A 345 7.32 -10.27 28.80
C VAL A 345 6.60 -10.13 30.14
N SER A 346 5.63 -11.02 30.43
CA SER A 346 4.90 -11.02 31.69
C SER A 346 5.83 -11.19 32.89
N GLN A 347 6.70 -12.21 32.87
CA GLN A 347 7.70 -12.45 33.91
C GLN A 347 8.63 -11.24 34.10
N TYR A 348 9.10 -10.63 33.01
CA TYR A 348 9.98 -9.46 33.08
C TYR A 348 9.27 -8.22 33.62
N CYS A 349 7.97 -8.08 33.38
CA CYS A 349 7.15 -6.94 33.82
C CYS A 349 6.49 -7.15 35.20
N GLY A 350 6.89 -8.18 35.95
CA GLY A 350 6.38 -8.44 37.30
C GLY A 350 5.13 -9.31 37.33
N ASP A 351 5.11 -10.37 36.52
CA ASP A 351 4.01 -11.33 36.34
C ASP A 351 2.71 -10.67 35.85
N ASN A 352 2.85 -9.66 34.99
CA ASN A 352 1.73 -8.94 34.38
C ASN A 352 2.09 -8.42 32.99
N LEU A 353 1.08 -8.20 32.15
CA LEU A 353 1.21 -7.58 30.83
C LEU A 353 0.65 -6.16 30.86
N PRO A 354 1.50 -5.14 31.16
CA PRO A 354 1.03 -3.78 31.32
C PRO A 354 0.50 -3.21 29.99
N PHE A 355 -0.57 -2.41 30.07
CA PHE A 355 -1.16 -1.67 28.95
C PHE A 355 -1.73 -2.54 27.81
N ILE A 356 -1.87 -3.85 27.99
CA ILE A 356 -2.32 -4.76 26.93
C ILE A 356 -3.71 -4.38 26.39
N ALA A 357 -4.59 -3.88 27.25
CA ALA A 357 -5.93 -3.42 26.89
C ALA A 357 -5.93 -2.25 25.89
N ARG A 358 -4.87 -1.44 25.87
CA ARG A 358 -4.73 -0.26 24.98
C ARG A 358 -3.97 -0.58 23.70
N PHE A 359 -3.59 -1.83 23.49
CA PHE A 359 -2.85 -2.23 22.30
C PHE A 359 -3.80 -2.24 21.09
N PRO A 360 -3.51 -1.49 20.00
CA PRO A 360 -4.43 -1.35 18.87
C PRO A 360 -4.82 -2.67 18.19
N ASN A 361 -3.93 -3.65 18.18
CA ASN A 361 -4.12 -4.95 17.51
C ASN A 361 -4.46 -6.07 18.50
N LEU A 362 -5.04 -5.72 19.65
CA LEU A 362 -5.42 -6.67 20.70
C LEU A 362 -6.34 -7.78 20.17
N GLN A 363 -7.28 -7.46 19.29
CA GLN A 363 -8.24 -8.44 18.77
C GLN A 363 -7.53 -9.62 18.08
N ILE A 364 -6.45 -9.34 17.32
CA ILE A 364 -5.66 -10.38 16.64
C ILE A 364 -4.97 -11.31 17.65
N LEU A 365 -4.58 -10.79 18.82
CA LEU A 365 -3.99 -11.62 19.89
C LEU A 365 -5.03 -12.53 20.55
N ILE A 366 -6.27 -12.05 20.68
CA ILE A 366 -7.38 -12.78 21.32
C ILE A 366 -7.97 -13.82 20.36
N ASP A 367 -8.04 -13.52 19.07
CA ASP A 367 -8.58 -14.42 18.05
C ASP A 367 -7.66 -15.62 17.77
N ASP A 368 -6.36 -15.53 18.12
CA ASP A 368 -5.46 -16.68 18.07
C ASP A 368 -5.79 -17.67 19.20
N PRO A 369 -6.02 -18.95 18.91
CA PRO A 369 -6.51 -19.90 19.90
C PRO A 369 -5.52 -20.13 21.05
N LEU A 370 -4.22 -20.17 20.78
CA LEU A 370 -3.22 -20.46 21.81
C LEU A 370 -2.92 -19.22 22.66
N VAL A 371 -2.79 -18.06 22.02
CA VAL A 371 -2.50 -16.80 22.71
C VAL A 371 -3.73 -16.30 23.47
N GLY A 372 -4.92 -16.43 22.88
CA GLY A 372 -6.20 -16.11 23.52
C GLY A 372 -6.46 -16.94 24.77
N ASP A 373 -6.14 -18.24 24.75
CA ASP A 373 -6.26 -19.12 25.93
C ASP A 373 -5.24 -18.77 27.02
N ALA A 374 -4.03 -18.34 26.66
CA ALA A 374 -2.98 -17.99 27.62
C ALA A 374 -3.16 -16.58 28.23
N LEU A 375 -3.78 -15.65 27.50
CA LEU A 375 -3.93 -14.24 27.88
C LEU A 375 -4.53 -14.03 29.27
N PRO A 376 -5.65 -14.69 29.65
CA PRO A 376 -6.25 -14.56 30.98
C PRO A 376 -5.32 -14.94 32.14
N ASP A 377 -4.39 -15.87 31.93
CA ASP A 377 -3.44 -16.31 32.96
C ASP A 377 -2.24 -15.37 33.11
N LEU A 378 -1.94 -14.59 32.07
CA LEU A 378 -0.76 -13.72 31.97
C LEU A 378 -1.01 -12.27 32.39
N VAL A 379 -2.27 -11.82 32.35
CA VAL A 379 -2.70 -10.46 32.74
C VAL A 379 -3.26 -10.49 34.15
N ARG A 380 -2.86 -9.54 35.00
CA ARG A 380 -3.27 -9.48 36.42
C ARG A 380 -3.71 -8.08 36.83
N GLY A 381 -4.52 -8.02 37.89
CA GLY A 381 -4.87 -6.76 38.55
C GLY A 381 -5.74 -5.83 37.70
N GLU A 382 -5.40 -4.54 37.70
CA GLU A 382 -6.16 -3.50 37.00
C GLU A 382 -6.12 -3.66 35.47
N ASP A 383 -4.99 -4.11 34.90
CA ASP A 383 -4.87 -4.33 33.45
C ASP A 383 -5.84 -5.42 32.95
N TYR A 384 -6.17 -6.42 33.79
CA TYR A 384 -7.15 -7.45 33.45
C TYR A 384 -8.58 -6.91 33.43
N ILE A 385 -8.91 -6.02 34.37
CA ILE A 385 -10.22 -5.36 34.40
C ILE A 385 -10.35 -4.43 33.18
N GLU A 386 -9.33 -3.63 32.88
CA GLU A 386 -9.31 -2.77 31.69
C GLU A 386 -9.44 -3.59 30.40
N LEU A 387 -8.79 -4.76 30.34
CA LEU A 387 -8.92 -5.69 29.21
C LEU A 387 -10.37 -6.15 29.03
N LEU A 388 -11.03 -6.58 30.11
CA LEU A 388 -12.43 -7.00 30.06
C LEU A 388 -13.36 -5.85 29.66
N ASP A 389 -13.15 -4.65 30.20
CA ASP A 389 -13.95 -3.46 29.86
C ASP A 389 -13.84 -3.13 28.37
N VAL A 390 -12.63 -3.15 27.81
CA VAL A 390 -12.39 -2.91 26.38
C VAL A 390 -13.06 -4.00 25.51
N GLN A 391 -13.00 -5.26 25.92
CA GLN A 391 -13.64 -6.36 25.20
C GLN A 391 -15.17 -6.25 25.25
N LEU A 392 -15.74 -5.91 26.41
CA LEU A 392 -17.18 -5.68 26.55
C LEU A 392 -17.66 -4.50 25.71
N ASP A 393 -16.90 -3.39 25.68
CA ASP A 393 -17.22 -2.24 24.82
C ASP A 393 -17.16 -2.62 23.34
N ASN A 394 -16.13 -3.37 22.91
CA ASN A 394 -16.02 -3.86 21.55
C ASN A 394 -17.21 -4.78 21.18
N MET A 395 -17.55 -5.73 22.05
CA MET A 395 -18.73 -6.59 21.87
C MET A 395 -20.02 -5.77 21.76
N ASN A 396 -20.20 -4.78 22.62
CA ASN A 396 -21.37 -3.88 22.58
C ASN A 396 -21.43 -3.12 21.25
N GLN A 397 -20.34 -2.52 20.81
CA GLN A 397 -20.26 -1.79 19.54
C GLN A 397 -20.60 -2.69 18.34
N ARG A 398 -20.09 -3.94 18.32
CA ARG A 398 -20.37 -4.92 17.26
C ARG A 398 -21.82 -5.44 17.27
N MET A 399 -22.46 -5.44 18.43
CA MET A 399 -23.88 -5.75 18.57
C MET A 399 -24.79 -4.53 18.34
N GLY A 400 -24.24 -3.34 18.08
CA GLY A 400 -25.02 -2.10 17.99
C GLY A 400 -25.68 -1.72 19.32
N LEU A 401 -25.11 -2.15 20.45
CA LEU A 401 -25.56 -1.82 21.80
C LEU A 401 -24.68 -0.71 22.38
N GLN A 402 -25.31 0.17 23.15
CA GLN A 402 -24.61 1.20 23.90
C GLN A 402 -24.94 1.04 25.38
N TRP A 403 -23.92 0.86 26.22
CA TRP A 403 -24.08 0.86 27.66
C TRP A 403 -24.28 2.30 28.16
N ASN A 404 -25.38 2.55 28.86
CA ASN A 404 -25.61 3.82 29.53
C ASN A 404 -25.29 3.70 31.02
N SER A 405 -24.17 4.30 31.44
CA SER A 405 -23.72 4.28 32.83
C SER A 405 -24.70 4.94 33.80
N ASP A 406 -25.46 5.93 33.33
CA ASP A 406 -26.36 6.73 34.17
C ASP A 406 -27.64 5.97 34.51
N CYS A 407 -28.08 5.10 33.60
CA CYS A 407 -29.28 4.28 33.76
C CYS A 407 -28.98 2.82 34.09
N GLN A 408 -27.72 2.39 34.03
CA GLN A 408 -27.30 0.97 34.17
C GLN A 408 -28.05 0.03 33.21
N GLU A 409 -28.33 0.52 32.00
CA GLU A 409 -29.12 -0.19 30.98
C GLU A 409 -28.40 -0.11 29.62
N HIS A 410 -28.62 -1.13 28.79
CA HIS A 410 -28.23 -1.09 27.38
C HIS A 410 -29.33 -0.42 26.55
N SER A 411 -28.97 0.54 25.71
CA SER A 411 -29.83 1.03 24.63
C SER A 411 -29.35 0.46 23.30
N SER A 412 -30.27 0.00 22.46
CA SER A 412 -29.95 -0.43 21.10
C SER A 412 -29.89 0.80 20.20
N ALA A 413 -28.91 0.80 19.29
CA ALA A 413 -28.83 1.75 18.20
C ALA A 413 -29.71 1.36 17.01
N ALA A 414 -30.24 0.14 16.95
CA ALA A 414 -30.84 -0.43 15.76
C ALA A 414 -32.20 0.21 15.38
N LEU A 415 -32.46 0.23 14.08
CA LEU A 415 -33.72 0.60 13.43
C LEU A 415 -34.96 0.09 14.19
N GLU A 416 -35.90 1.00 14.43
CA GLU A 416 -37.22 0.63 14.96
C GLU A 416 -37.84 -0.47 14.08
N PRO A 417 -38.29 -1.60 14.65
CA PRO A 417 -39.13 -2.52 13.90
C PRO A 417 -40.40 -1.76 13.52
N SER A 418 -40.77 -1.80 12.23
CA SER A 418 -41.99 -1.15 11.74
C SER A 418 -43.21 -1.51 12.62
N GLU A 419 -44.16 -0.59 12.79
CA GLU A 419 -45.37 -0.83 13.61
C GLU A 419 -46.11 -2.14 13.25
N ALA A 420 -45.99 -2.61 12.01
CA ALA A 420 -46.51 -3.91 11.56
C ALA A 420 -45.81 -5.12 12.20
N ILE A 421 -44.50 -5.05 12.46
CA ILE A 421 -43.72 -6.09 13.15
C ILE A 421 -44.03 -6.06 14.66
N ARG A 422 -44.25 -4.86 15.20
CA ARG A 422 -44.61 -4.64 16.59
C ARG A 422 -46.00 -5.15 16.94
N GLU A 423 -46.97 -5.01 16.03
CA GLU A 423 -48.28 -5.67 16.13
C GLU A 423 -48.19 -7.20 15.94
N ALA A 424 -47.27 -7.70 15.12
CA ALA A 424 -47.11 -9.13 14.86
C ALA A 424 -46.41 -9.90 16.00
N LEU A 425 -45.53 -9.25 16.77
CA LEU A 425 -44.78 -9.83 17.89
C LEU A 425 -45.54 -9.81 19.23
N GLY A 426 -46.85 -9.52 19.22
CA GLY A 426 -47.69 -9.25 20.39
C GLY A 426 -47.30 -9.97 21.69
N ASP A 427 -47.22 -9.20 22.78
CA ASP A 427 -46.99 -9.60 24.19
C ASP A 427 -45.89 -10.62 24.50
N GLN A 428 -44.99 -10.93 23.55
CA GLN A 428 -43.74 -11.62 23.88
C GLN A 428 -42.79 -10.60 24.50
N TYR A 429 -42.40 -10.85 25.75
CA TYR A 429 -41.42 -10.07 26.51
C TYR A 429 -40.06 -10.07 25.79
N VAL A 430 -39.90 -9.16 24.83
CA VAL A 430 -38.59 -8.68 24.38
C VAL A 430 -38.04 -7.83 25.54
N PRO A 431 -36.77 -8.03 25.97
CA PRO A 431 -36.17 -7.17 26.98
C PRO A 431 -36.37 -5.71 26.59
N ASN A 432 -36.85 -4.91 27.54
CA ASN A 432 -37.21 -3.51 27.31
C ASN A 432 -35.94 -2.69 27.09
N ILE A 433 -35.40 -2.73 25.88
CA ILE A 433 -34.24 -1.95 25.47
C ILE A 433 -34.70 -0.51 25.28
N GLY A 434 -34.15 0.40 26.09
CA GLY A 434 -34.52 1.82 26.08
C GLY A 434 -34.33 2.45 24.70
N VAL A 435 -35.40 3.08 24.21
CA VAL A 435 -35.47 3.76 22.92
C VAL A 435 -34.67 5.07 22.98
N GLY A 436 -33.49 5.09 22.35
CA GLY A 436 -32.70 6.30 22.10
C GLY A 436 -32.98 6.88 20.70
N SER A 437 -32.90 8.20 20.56
CA SER A 437 -33.18 8.94 19.32
C SER A 437 -32.34 8.47 18.11
N THR A 438 -33.02 8.26 16.99
CA THR A 438 -32.66 7.53 15.76
C THR A 438 -31.80 8.26 14.73
N ASP A 439 -30.99 9.24 15.12
CA ASP A 439 -30.17 9.97 14.15
C ASP A 439 -28.68 9.80 14.49
N SER A 440 -27.94 8.99 13.69
CA SER A 440 -26.46 8.89 13.59
C SER A 440 -25.76 7.63 14.15
N ASN A 441 -26.45 6.73 14.88
CA ASN A 441 -25.75 5.65 15.60
C ASN A 441 -25.60 4.32 14.83
N ASP A 442 -26.36 4.09 13.75
CA ASP A 442 -26.39 2.81 13.00
C ASP A 442 -25.06 2.47 12.32
N ALA A 443 -24.37 3.46 11.74
CA ALA A 443 -23.12 3.21 11.02
C ALA A 443 -21.99 2.71 11.94
N LYS A 444 -22.08 2.94 13.26
CA LYS A 444 -21.04 2.53 14.21
C LYS A 444 -20.86 1.03 14.29
N GLN A 445 -21.96 0.28 14.19
CA GLN A 445 -21.91 -1.19 14.21
C GLN A 445 -21.15 -1.72 12.99
N LEU A 446 -21.51 -1.23 11.80
CA LEU A 446 -20.81 -1.58 10.56
C LEU A 446 -19.33 -1.18 10.60
N TRP A 447 -19.00 0.00 11.15
CA TRP A 447 -17.61 0.41 11.34
C TRP A 447 -16.85 -0.49 12.31
N ALA A 448 -17.47 -0.90 13.41
CA ALA A 448 -16.86 -1.79 14.39
C ALA A 448 -16.60 -3.18 13.77
N GLU A 449 -17.55 -3.70 13.00
CA GLU A 449 -17.39 -5.00 12.34
C GLU A 449 -16.38 -4.96 11.18
N LEU A 450 -16.29 -3.86 10.41
CA LEU A 450 -15.22 -3.67 9.44
C LEU A 450 -13.84 -3.64 10.09
N ARG A 451 -13.68 -2.97 11.24
CA ARG A 451 -12.41 -2.96 11.98
C ARG A 451 -12.06 -4.33 12.56
N ALA A 452 -13.06 -5.08 13.04
CA ALA A 452 -12.84 -6.39 13.64
C ALA A 452 -12.54 -7.47 12.58
N ARG A 453 -13.26 -7.47 11.45
CA ARG A 453 -13.25 -8.57 10.46
C ARG A 453 -12.69 -8.20 9.09
N GLY A 454 -12.38 -6.93 8.83
CA GLY A 454 -12.04 -6.45 7.49
C GLY A 454 -10.77 -7.06 6.88
N CYS A 455 -9.84 -7.54 7.70
CA CYS A 455 -8.65 -8.29 7.27
C CYS A 455 -8.80 -9.81 7.45
N SER A 456 -10.00 -10.30 7.73
CA SER A 456 -10.24 -11.72 8.00
C SER A 456 -10.05 -12.54 6.72
N LYS A 457 -9.41 -13.69 6.88
CA LYS A 457 -9.27 -14.74 5.87
C LYS A 457 -10.47 -15.69 5.82
N SER A 458 -11.47 -15.50 6.68
CA SER A 458 -12.65 -16.35 6.74
C SER A 458 -13.76 -15.81 5.82
N PRO A 459 -14.25 -16.59 4.84
CA PRO A 459 -15.42 -16.22 4.05
C PRO A 459 -16.66 -15.97 4.92
N ALA A 460 -16.83 -16.71 6.01
CA ALA A 460 -17.95 -16.52 6.94
C ALA A 460 -17.88 -15.17 7.67
N ALA A 461 -16.67 -14.72 8.02
CA ALA A 461 -16.47 -13.41 8.62
C ALA A 461 -16.82 -12.27 7.65
N LEU A 462 -16.45 -12.42 6.37
CA LEU A 462 -16.80 -11.46 5.32
C LEU A 462 -18.29 -11.46 4.98
N ASN A 463 -18.94 -12.63 4.98
CA ASN A 463 -20.41 -12.72 4.85
C ASN A 463 -21.13 -11.95 5.97
N GLY A 464 -20.62 -11.98 7.19
CA GLY A 464 -21.19 -11.16 8.27
C GLY A 464 -21.16 -9.66 7.98
N ILE A 465 -20.18 -9.16 7.23
CA ILE A 465 -20.16 -7.76 6.76
C ILE A 465 -21.22 -7.56 5.66
N VAL A 466 -21.38 -8.53 4.76
CA VAL A 466 -22.40 -8.50 3.70
C VAL A 466 -23.81 -8.46 4.30
N ASP A 467 -24.09 -9.24 5.34
CA ASP A 467 -25.38 -9.25 6.02
C ASP A 467 -25.69 -7.87 6.61
N LEU A 468 -24.72 -7.23 7.26
CA LEU A 468 -24.88 -5.86 7.77
C LEU A 468 -25.12 -4.83 6.66
N LEU A 469 -24.46 -4.98 5.49
CA LEU A 469 -24.72 -4.12 4.35
C LEU A 469 -26.14 -4.28 3.78
N HIS A 470 -26.72 -5.48 3.86
CA HIS A 470 -28.13 -5.70 3.51
C HIS A 470 -29.07 -5.03 4.52
N ASP A 471 -28.77 -5.14 5.81
CA ASP A 471 -29.58 -4.55 6.88
C ASP A 471 -29.64 -3.02 6.78
N HIS A 472 -28.53 -2.38 6.37
CA HIS A 472 -28.47 -0.92 6.18
C HIS A 472 -29.26 -0.41 4.96
N ASN A 473 -29.54 -1.26 3.96
CA ASN A 473 -30.40 -0.99 2.80
C ASN A 473 -30.21 0.41 2.16
N GLY A 474 -28.96 0.87 1.99
CA GLY A 474 -28.62 2.14 1.35
C GLY A 474 -28.83 3.39 2.21
N GLN A 475 -29.08 3.26 3.53
CA GLN A 475 -29.23 4.40 4.44
C GLN A 475 -27.94 5.20 4.54
N SER A 476 -28.01 6.45 4.13
CA SER A 476 -26.81 7.15 3.72
C SER A 476 -26.09 7.83 4.90
N VAL A 477 -24.78 7.68 4.97
CA VAL A 477 -23.89 8.08 6.06
C VAL A 477 -22.95 9.18 5.58
N GLU A 478 -22.77 10.23 6.37
CA GLU A 478 -21.80 11.28 6.03
C GLU A 478 -20.35 10.79 6.19
N ILE A 479 -19.51 11.09 5.21
CA ILE A 479 -18.11 10.66 5.19
C ILE A 479 -17.17 11.84 4.94
N ALA A 480 -15.97 11.77 5.52
CA ALA A 480 -14.91 12.71 5.26
C ALA A 480 -13.93 12.12 4.24
N THR A 481 -13.59 12.90 3.21
CA THR A 481 -12.62 12.50 2.18
C THR A 481 -11.30 13.22 2.37
N HIS A 482 -10.20 12.49 2.26
CA HIS A 482 -8.84 13.00 2.29
C HIS A 482 -8.22 12.85 0.91
N LEU A 483 -7.95 13.99 0.26
CA LEU A 483 -7.27 14.05 -1.02
C LEU A 483 -5.78 14.27 -0.79
N ASP A 484 -4.93 13.34 -1.26
CA ASP A 484 -3.47 13.43 -1.16
C ASP A 484 -2.88 14.39 -2.20
N TYR A 485 -3.29 15.65 -2.10
CA TYR A 485 -2.82 16.73 -2.94
C TYR A 485 -1.72 17.50 -2.21
N SER A 486 -0.79 18.13 -2.96
CA SER A 486 0.05 19.17 -2.37
C SER A 486 -0.83 20.31 -1.85
N LYS A 487 -0.35 21.07 -0.85
CA LYS A 487 -1.13 22.16 -0.25
C LYS A 487 -1.57 23.19 -1.30
N GLU A 488 -0.72 23.43 -2.29
CA GLU A 488 -0.95 24.34 -3.41
C GLU A 488 -2.06 23.81 -4.32
N ARG A 489 -2.03 22.51 -4.61
CA ARG A 489 -3.02 21.83 -5.45
C ARG A 489 -4.36 21.69 -4.76
N LEU A 490 -4.38 21.46 -3.45
CA LEU A 490 -5.59 21.47 -2.62
C LEU A 490 -6.27 22.84 -2.64
N ARG A 491 -5.48 23.93 -2.59
CA ARG A 491 -6.01 25.30 -2.70
C ARG A 491 -6.60 25.58 -4.08
N GLU A 492 -5.89 25.20 -5.15
CA GLU A 492 -6.39 25.34 -6.52
C GLU A 492 -7.65 24.50 -6.76
N PHE A 493 -7.69 23.29 -6.22
CA PHE A 493 -8.85 22.44 -6.30
C PHE A 493 -10.06 23.06 -5.58
N ARG A 494 -9.89 23.53 -4.34
CA ARG A 494 -10.95 24.18 -3.55
C ARG A 494 -11.45 25.48 -4.22
N SER A 495 -10.58 26.24 -4.89
CA SER A 495 -11.01 27.45 -5.60
C SER A 495 -11.80 27.15 -6.88
N ARG A 496 -11.63 25.96 -7.46
CA ARG A 496 -12.31 25.55 -8.71
C ARG A 496 -13.62 24.80 -8.49
N PHE A 497 -13.72 23.97 -7.45
CA PHE A 497 -14.86 23.06 -7.25
C PHE A 497 -15.81 23.45 -6.11
N GLY A 498 -15.51 24.50 -5.35
CA GLY A 498 -16.28 24.89 -4.17
C GLY A 498 -16.21 23.84 -3.04
N PRO A 499 -17.00 23.98 -1.98
CA PRO A 499 -17.15 22.93 -0.97
C PRO A 499 -17.90 21.75 -1.59
N VAL A 500 -17.22 20.61 -1.69
CA VAL A 500 -17.81 19.34 -2.13
C VAL A 500 -18.06 18.50 -0.88
N GLU A 501 -19.27 18.01 -0.75
CA GLU A 501 -19.66 17.09 0.32
C GLU A 501 -19.88 15.69 -0.24
N PHE A 502 -19.53 14.69 0.55
CA PHE A 502 -19.63 13.28 0.19
C PHE A 502 -20.51 12.54 1.18
N ARG A 503 -21.33 11.63 0.65
CA ARG A 503 -22.17 10.74 1.44
C ARG A 503 -22.03 9.33 0.90
N TRP A 504 -21.90 8.36 1.80
CA TRP A 504 -21.86 6.94 1.48
C TRP A 504 -23.25 6.34 1.64
N ALA A 505 -23.69 5.49 0.72
CA ALA A 505 -24.82 4.60 0.94
C ALA A 505 -24.29 3.17 1.12
N PRO A 506 -24.26 2.63 2.36
CA PRO A 506 -23.93 1.24 2.63
C PRO A 506 -24.96 0.34 1.96
N GLU A 507 -24.52 -0.42 0.98
CA GLU A 507 -25.37 -1.32 0.22
C GLU A 507 -24.48 -2.43 -0.34
N HIS A 508 -24.92 -3.67 -0.16
CA HIS A 508 -24.29 -4.79 -0.84
C HIS A 508 -24.67 -4.74 -2.31
N SER A 509 -23.65 -4.68 -3.16
CA SER A 509 -23.81 -4.76 -4.61
C SER A 509 -22.86 -5.86 -5.07
N PRO A 510 -23.36 -7.06 -5.40
CA PRO A 510 -22.52 -8.09 -5.96
C PRO A 510 -21.94 -7.58 -7.29
N ILE A 511 -20.67 -7.87 -7.55
CA ILE A 511 -19.98 -7.31 -8.72
C ILE A 511 -20.35 -8.14 -9.94
N GLU A 512 -21.14 -7.56 -10.84
CA GLU A 512 -21.31 -8.12 -12.17
C GLU A 512 -20.14 -7.65 -13.04
N PHE A 513 -19.19 -8.54 -13.34
CA PHE A 513 -18.30 -8.34 -14.47
C PHE A 513 -19.05 -8.77 -15.74
N SER A 514 -18.86 -8.02 -16.83
CA SER A 514 -19.60 -8.16 -18.10
C SER A 514 -19.55 -9.58 -18.72
N ASP A 515 -18.60 -10.41 -18.29
CA ASP A 515 -18.37 -11.79 -18.74
C ASP A 515 -18.91 -12.89 -17.79
N SER A 516 -19.44 -12.54 -16.61
CA SER A 516 -19.96 -13.49 -15.61
C SER A 516 -21.39 -13.13 -15.20
N ARG A 517 -22.37 -13.93 -15.64
CA ARG A 517 -23.76 -13.79 -15.18
C ARG A 517 -23.90 -14.40 -13.79
N ILE A 518 -24.23 -13.56 -12.81
CA ILE A 518 -24.65 -14.02 -11.48
C ILE A 518 -26.04 -14.66 -11.61
N PRO A 519 -26.31 -15.84 -11.04
CA PRO A 519 -27.67 -16.38 -10.96
C PRO A 519 -28.56 -15.47 -10.10
N LEU A 520 -29.73 -15.13 -10.63
CA LEU A 520 -30.71 -14.19 -10.05
C LEU A 520 -31.40 -14.65 -8.74
N LEU A 521 -30.89 -15.68 -8.06
CA LEU A 521 -31.45 -16.16 -6.80
C LEU A 521 -30.34 -16.57 -5.84
N HIS A 522 -30.32 -15.90 -4.68
CA HIS A 522 -29.54 -16.24 -3.50
C HIS A 522 -30.05 -17.59 -2.94
N GLU A 523 -29.38 -18.69 -3.28
CA GLU A 523 -29.51 -19.93 -2.52
C GLU A 523 -28.48 -19.90 -1.38
N PHE A 524 -28.95 -19.66 -0.16
CA PHE A 524 -28.17 -19.65 1.10
C PHE A 524 -27.38 -20.95 1.39
N THR A 525 -27.48 -21.96 0.53
CA THR A 525 -26.83 -23.26 0.67
C THR A 525 -25.52 -23.40 -0.08
N ARG A 526 -25.12 -22.41 -0.90
CA ARG A 526 -23.86 -22.46 -1.65
C ARG A 526 -22.77 -21.63 -0.95
N PRO A 527 -21.51 -22.10 -0.85
CA PRO A 527 -20.43 -21.27 -0.33
C PRO A 527 -20.27 -20.00 -1.17
N SER A 528 -20.25 -18.85 -0.50
CA SER A 528 -20.11 -17.53 -1.14
C SER A 528 -18.86 -17.47 -2.00
N THR A 529 -19.04 -17.13 -3.27
CA THR A 529 -17.92 -16.89 -4.18
C THR A 529 -17.35 -15.49 -3.96
N PRO A 530 -16.09 -15.22 -4.38
CA PRO A 530 -15.52 -13.87 -4.31
C PRO A 530 -16.40 -12.78 -4.98
N LEU A 531 -17.19 -13.16 -5.98
CA LEU A 531 -18.17 -12.29 -6.63
C LEU A 531 -19.35 -11.94 -5.71
N ASP A 532 -19.87 -12.93 -4.98
CA ASP A 532 -20.97 -12.74 -4.02
C ASP A 532 -20.52 -11.85 -2.86
N LEU A 533 -19.24 -11.92 -2.47
CA LEU A 533 -18.64 -11.07 -1.44
C LEU A 533 -18.28 -9.65 -1.92
N GLY A 534 -18.40 -9.37 -3.22
CA GLY A 534 -18.03 -8.07 -3.78
C GLY A 534 -16.52 -7.79 -3.73
N LEU A 535 -15.68 -8.81 -3.98
CA LEU A 535 -14.22 -8.66 -3.94
C LEU A 535 -13.65 -8.19 -5.29
N ILE A 536 -12.94 -7.07 -5.25
CA ILE A 536 -12.29 -6.40 -6.39
C ILE A 536 -10.79 -6.41 -6.17
N ARG A 537 -10.03 -6.75 -7.20
CA ARG A 537 -8.60 -6.50 -7.24
C ARG A 537 -8.32 -5.29 -8.14
N ALA A 538 -7.53 -4.34 -7.64
CA ALA A 538 -7.12 -3.16 -8.38
C ALA A 538 -5.60 -3.16 -8.56
N ARG A 539 -5.14 -3.34 -9.81
CA ARG A 539 -3.72 -3.43 -10.18
C ARG A 539 -3.25 -2.15 -10.86
N LEU A 540 -2.25 -1.47 -10.30
CA LEU A 540 -1.70 -0.27 -10.92
C LEU A 540 -1.13 -0.59 -12.32
N ILE A 541 -1.49 0.20 -13.33
CA ILE A 541 -0.96 0.03 -14.69
C ILE A 541 0.31 0.87 -14.85
N VAL A 542 1.42 0.20 -15.12
CA VAL A 542 2.73 0.80 -15.38
C VAL A 542 3.19 0.38 -16.77
N GLY A 543 3.53 1.34 -17.63
CA GLY A 543 3.94 1.05 -19.01
C GLY A 543 2.86 0.34 -19.86
N GLY A 544 1.58 0.45 -19.47
CA GLY A 544 0.47 -0.27 -20.10
C GLY A 544 0.27 -1.70 -19.58
N VAL A 545 1.06 -2.14 -18.59
CA VAL A 545 0.98 -3.47 -17.99
C VAL A 545 0.48 -3.37 -16.55
N PRO A 546 -0.61 -4.08 -16.18
CA PRO A 546 -1.06 -4.19 -14.80
C PRO A 546 -0.01 -4.86 -13.91
N GLN A 547 0.36 -4.21 -12.81
CA GLN A 547 1.37 -4.68 -11.87
C GLN A 547 0.74 -5.57 -10.78
N SER A 548 1.52 -6.51 -10.24
CA SER A 548 1.14 -7.35 -9.07
C SER A 548 2.08 -7.02 -7.90
N GLY A 549 1.82 -7.56 -6.71
CA GLY A 549 2.61 -7.30 -5.50
C GLY A 549 2.16 -6.06 -4.76
N ALA A 550 3.12 -5.28 -4.24
CA ALA A 550 2.88 -4.05 -3.48
C ALA A 550 2.11 -2.93 -4.25
N ASN A 551 1.81 -3.15 -5.53
CA ASN A 551 1.02 -2.25 -6.39
C ASN A 551 -0.39 -2.80 -6.71
N SER A 552 -0.79 -3.90 -6.06
CA SER A 552 -2.10 -4.53 -6.12
C SER A 552 -2.87 -4.22 -4.85
N LEU A 553 -4.12 -3.80 -4.98
CA LEU A 553 -5.05 -3.62 -3.86
C LEU A 553 -6.10 -4.73 -3.88
N HIS A 554 -6.44 -5.24 -2.71
CA HIS A 554 -7.43 -6.28 -2.50
C HIS A 554 -8.59 -5.70 -1.73
N LEU A 555 -9.69 -5.48 -2.44
CA LEU A 555 -10.74 -4.56 -2.03
C LEU A 555 -12.06 -5.30 -1.87
N MET A 556 -12.87 -4.91 -0.89
CA MET A 556 -14.27 -5.34 -0.76
C MET A 556 -15.18 -4.13 -1.01
N GLN A 557 -16.17 -4.25 -1.89
CA GLN A 557 -17.14 -3.18 -2.15
C GLN A 557 -18.11 -3.04 -0.99
N LEU A 558 -18.27 -1.80 -0.50
CA LEU A 558 -19.15 -1.44 0.62
C LEU A 558 -20.32 -0.53 0.21
N GLY A 559 -20.44 -0.20 -1.07
CA GLY A 559 -21.57 0.57 -1.61
C GLY A 559 -21.14 1.82 -2.40
N ASN A 560 -22.10 2.71 -2.66
CA ASN A 560 -21.92 3.83 -3.57
C ASN A 560 -21.61 5.15 -2.85
N ILE A 561 -20.81 6.01 -3.48
CA ILE A 561 -20.53 7.36 -2.98
C ILE A 561 -21.32 8.39 -3.80
N TYR A 562 -22.04 9.24 -3.09
CA TYR A 562 -22.76 10.39 -3.61
C TYR A 562 -21.99 11.68 -3.30
N LEU A 563 -22.10 12.67 -4.19
CA LEU A 563 -21.55 14.00 -3.99
C LEU A 563 -22.60 15.08 -4.22
N ARG A 564 -22.38 16.25 -3.62
CA ARG A 564 -23.09 17.50 -3.95
C ARG A 564 -22.12 18.68 -3.88
N HIS A 565 -22.35 19.72 -4.70
CA HIS A 565 -21.57 20.97 -4.64
C HIS A 565 -22.35 22.01 -3.83
N GLY A 566 -22.17 22.00 -2.51
CA GLY A 566 -22.88 22.87 -1.58
C GLY A 566 -24.24 22.34 -1.11
N LEU A 567 -24.81 23.02 -0.11
CA LEU A 567 -25.99 22.55 0.63
C LEU A 567 -27.28 22.50 -0.19
N ASP A 568 -27.41 23.38 -1.19
CA ASP A 568 -28.64 23.56 -1.98
C ASP A 568 -28.69 22.67 -3.24
N GLU A 569 -27.60 21.95 -3.56
CA GLU A 569 -27.54 21.07 -4.72
C GLU A 569 -28.02 19.64 -4.39
N PRO A 570 -28.71 18.96 -5.34
CA PRO A 570 -29.13 17.59 -5.13
C PRO A 570 -27.92 16.65 -5.10
N TRP A 571 -28.03 15.60 -4.28
CA TRP A 571 -27.06 14.50 -4.27
C TRP A 571 -27.03 13.79 -5.62
N GLN A 572 -25.82 13.54 -6.12
CA GLN A 572 -25.58 12.86 -7.39
C GLN A 572 -24.54 11.76 -7.22
N LEU A 573 -24.62 10.72 -8.05
CA LEU A 573 -23.60 9.67 -8.08
C LEU A 573 -22.24 10.27 -8.44
N SER A 574 -21.24 10.05 -7.60
CA SER A 574 -19.88 10.56 -7.81
C SER A 574 -19.12 9.78 -8.89
N GLY A 575 -19.56 8.55 -9.17
CA GLY A 575 -18.83 7.55 -9.95
C GLY A 575 -17.70 6.86 -9.19
N TYR A 576 -17.60 7.11 -7.88
CA TYR A 576 -16.78 6.36 -6.95
C TYR A 576 -17.65 5.40 -6.14
N ILE A 577 -17.06 4.25 -5.85
CA ILE A 577 -17.58 3.29 -4.88
C ILE A 577 -16.74 3.36 -3.61
N LEU A 578 -17.37 3.10 -2.46
CA LEU A 578 -16.63 2.89 -1.21
C LEU A 578 -16.13 1.45 -1.21
N VAL A 579 -14.85 1.28 -0.94
CA VAL A 579 -14.20 -0.02 -0.84
C VAL A 579 -13.37 -0.09 0.43
N TRP A 580 -13.26 -1.30 0.97
CA TRP A 580 -12.39 -1.63 2.09
C TRP A 580 -11.16 -2.37 1.59
N ASP A 581 -9.97 -1.85 1.87
CA ASP A 581 -8.71 -2.56 1.64
C ASP A 581 -8.56 -3.66 2.69
N ARG A 582 -8.70 -4.92 2.26
CA ARG A 582 -8.61 -6.09 3.14
C ARG A 582 -7.19 -6.31 3.67
N HIS A 583 -6.16 -5.80 2.98
CA HIS A 583 -4.78 -5.95 3.41
C HIS A 583 -4.40 -4.86 4.42
N LEU A 584 -4.67 -3.59 4.11
CA LEU A 584 -4.28 -2.45 4.95
C LEU A 584 -5.33 -2.06 6.00
N GLY A 585 -6.56 -2.54 5.88
CA GLY A 585 -7.66 -2.16 6.78
C GLY A 585 -8.11 -0.71 6.59
N GLU A 586 -7.92 -0.15 5.40
CA GLU A 586 -8.21 1.24 5.08
C GLU A 586 -9.46 1.38 4.19
N LEU A 587 -10.22 2.45 4.40
CA LEU A 587 -11.35 2.81 3.55
C LEU A 587 -10.89 3.70 2.40
N LEU A 588 -11.20 3.27 1.19
CA LEU A 588 -10.85 3.98 -0.02
C LEU A 588 -12.11 4.24 -0.86
N GLY A 589 -12.13 5.34 -1.59
CA GLY A 589 -13.08 5.59 -2.65
C GLY A 589 -12.42 5.29 -3.99
N LEU A 590 -12.88 4.25 -4.68
CA LEU A 590 -12.35 3.81 -5.97
C LEU A 590 -13.21 4.35 -7.12
N TYR A 591 -12.59 5.01 -8.10
CA TYR A 591 -13.31 5.49 -9.28
C TYR A 591 -13.59 4.35 -10.26
N VAL A 592 -14.87 4.05 -10.48
CA VAL A 592 -15.33 3.00 -11.41
C VAL A 592 -16.07 3.56 -12.63
N GLY A 593 -16.42 4.85 -12.63
CA GLY A 593 -17.10 5.51 -13.74
C GLY A 593 -18.57 5.81 -13.48
N GLN A 594 -19.32 6.20 -14.51
CA GLN A 594 -20.71 6.68 -14.39
C GLN A 594 -21.77 5.55 -14.42
N THR A 595 -21.36 4.29 -14.42
CA THR A 595 -22.27 3.14 -14.46
C THR A 595 -22.60 2.67 -13.04
N SER A 596 -23.87 2.68 -12.68
CA SER A 596 -24.38 2.03 -11.47
C SER A 596 -24.41 0.52 -11.70
N GLY A 597 -23.78 -0.26 -10.81
CA GLY A 597 -23.94 -1.71 -10.71
C GLY A 597 -22.85 -2.54 -11.38
N VAL A 598 -22.65 -2.41 -12.70
CA VAL A 598 -21.70 -3.26 -13.45
C VAL A 598 -20.32 -2.59 -13.51
N ILE A 599 -19.31 -3.22 -12.92
CA ILE A 599 -17.91 -2.83 -13.03
C ILE A 599 -17.30 -3.64 -14.17
N ASP A 600 -17.00 -2.98 -15.29
CA ASP A 600 -16.30 -3.65 -16.39
C ASP A 600 -14.87 -4.02 -15.97
N SER A 601 -14.45 -5.26 -16.28
CA SER A 601 -13.06 -5.66 -16.11
C SER A 601 -12.20 -4.87 -17.10
N GLY A 602 -11.11 -4.28 -16.62
CA GLY A 602 -10.27 -3.49 -17.49
C GLY A 602 -9.64 -2.25 -16.88
N PRO A 603 -8.92 -1.47 -17.73
CA PRO A 603 -8.30 -0.23 -17.32
C PRO A 603 -9.36 0.84 -17.01
N THR A 604 -9.34 1.38 -15.80
CA THR A 604 -10.21 2.49 -15.41
C THR A 604 -9.61 3.83 -15.83
N SER A 605 -10.50 4.78 -16.13
CA SER A 605 -10.10 6.17 -16.33
C SER A 605 -9.81 6.84 -14.99
N VAL A 606 -8.88 7.78 -14.95
CA VAL A 606 -8.65 8.59 -13.75
C VAL A 606 -9.85 9.50 -13.50
N GLY A 607 -10.47 9.36 -12.32
CA GLY A 607 -11.62 10.15 -11.89
C GLY A 607 -11.29 11.63 -11.62
N PRO A 608 -12.30 12.48 -11.38
CA PRO A 608 -12.11 13.91 -11.14
C PRO A 608 -11.25 14.23 -9.91
N PHE A 609 -11.21 13.32 -8.93
CA PHE A 609 -10.45 13.44 -7.68
C PHE A 609 -9.24 12.49 -7.61
N GLY A 610 -8.89 11.85 -8.71
CA GLY A 610 -7.95 10.73 -8.75
C GLY A 610 -8.63 9.38 -8.99
N ALA A 611 -7.85 8.32 -9.10
CA ALA A 611 -8.36 6.95 -9.14
C ALA A 611 -8.80 6.46 -7.75
N LEU A 612 -8.12 6.93 -6.69
CA LEU A 612 -8.41 6.60 -5.29
C LEU A 612 -8.55 7.87 -4.45
N MET A 613 -9.38 7.81 -3.42
CA MET A 613 -9.47 8.80 -2.33
C MET A 613 -9.49 8.09 -0.97
N HIS A 614 -8.80 8.61 0.04
CA HIS A 614 -8.90 8.04 1.39
C HIS A 614 -10.16 8.55 2.08
N ILE A 615 -10.85 7.67 2.80
CA ILE A 615 -12.13 7.97 3.44
C ILE A 615 -12.03 7.69 4.93
N SER A 616 -12.60 8.57 5.74
CA SER A 616 -12.74 8.38 7.18
C SER A 616 -14.15 8.73 7.65
N PRO A 617 -14.63 8.14 8.76
CA PRO A 617 -15.86 8.58 9.40
C PRO A 617 -15.80 10.08 9.73
N SER A 618 -16.92 10.79 9.62
CA SER A 618 -17.00 12.23 9.92
C SER A 618 -16.65 12.53 11.39
N SER A 619 -16.94 11.60 12.31
CA SER A 619 -16.58 11.68 13.73
C SER A 619 -15.06 11.72 13.98
N ASN A 620 -14.25 11.21 13.04
CA ASN A 620 -12.81 11.02 13.19
C ASN A 620 -12.01 11.90 12.22
N ALA A 621 -12.60 12.99 11.70
CA ALA A 621 -12.01 13.84 10.65
C ALA A 621 -10.64 14.47 11.00
N GLY A 622 -10.18 14.38 12.26
CA GLY A 622 -8.88 14.86 12.72
C GLY A 622 -7.79 13.79 12.92
N GLU A 623 -8.12 12.50 12.90
CA GLU A 623 -7.20 11.41 13.24
C GLU A 623 -6.73 10.67 11.99
N ARG A 624 -5.61 11.12 11.40
CA ARG A 624 -4.84 10.28 10.48
C ARG A 624 -4.10 9.22 11.30
N THR A 625 -4.76 8.12 11.64
CA THR A 625 -4.04 6.88 11.95
C THR A 625 -3.71 6.20 10.63
N SER A 626 -2.69 6.69 9.92
CA SER A 626 -2.10 5.94 8.82
C SER A 626 -1.21 4.86 9.48
N PRO A 627 -1.59 3.58 9.44
CA PRO A 627 -0.72 2.53 9.93
C PRO A 627 0.38 2.35 8.86
N ASN A 628 1.63 2.60 9.25
CA ASN A 628 2.81 2.28 8.44
C ASN A 628 2.87 2.89 7.02
N GLY A 629 3.44 4.09 6.92
CA GLY A 629 4.79 4.31 6.37
C GLY A 629 5.24 3.74 5.01
N MET A 630 4.46 2.97 4.25
CA MET A 630 4.69 2.69 2.83
C MET A 630 3.76 3.53 1.95
N ALA A 631 4.20 3.69 0.71
CA ALA A 631 3.70 4.68 -0.23
C ALA A 631 2.17 4.76 -0.21
N ALA A 632 1.63 5.96 0.08
CA ALA A 632 0.26 6.30 -0.24
C ALA A 632 -0.08 5.65 -1.57
N CYS A 633 -1.10 4.77 -1.57
CA CYS A 633 -1.59 4.10 -2.77
C CYS A 633 -1.56 5.12 -3.91
N ASN A 634 -1.10 4.73 -5.11
CA ASN A 634 -0.96 5.71 -6.19
C ASN A 634 -2.35 6.26 -6.57
N CYS A 635 -2.77 7.33 -5.90
CA CYS A 635 -4.11 7.89 -5.96
C CYS A 635 -4.47 8.41 -7.36
N TRP A 636 -3.49 8.43 -8.26
CA TRP A 636 -3.55 9.05 -9.57
C TRP A 636 -3.32 8.07 -10.72
N GLY A 637 -2.73 6.92 -10.42
CA GLY A 637 -2.38 5.92 -11.43
C GLY A 637 -3.63 5.30 -12.05
N PRO A 638 -3.62 5.00 -13.36
CA PRO A 638 -4.67 4.16 -13.92
C PRO A 638 -4.58 2.77 -13.30
N TYR A 639 -5.71 2.23 -12.85
CA TYR A 639 -5.80 0.87 -12.31
C TYR A 639 -6.48 -0.03 -13.33
N TYR A 640 -6.08 -1.30 -13.34
CA TYR A 640 -6.81 -2.38 -13.96
C TYR A 640 -7.66 -3.04 -12.90
N LEU A 641 -8.98 -3.13 -13.12
CA LEU A 641 -9.89 -3.80 -12.21
C LEU A 641 -10.21 -5.20 -12.71
N ASP A 642 -10.12 -6.16 -11.81
CA ASP A 642 -10.54 -7.56 -11.99
C ASP A 642 -11.17 -8.12 -10.71
N ILE A 643 -11.74 -9.31 -10.82
CA ILE A 643 -12.23 -10.07 -9.66
C ILE A 643 -11.01 -10.42 -8.80
N ASP A 644 -11.09 -10.18 -7.49
CA ASP A 644 -10.07 -10.71 -6.59
C ASP A 644 -10.25 -12.24 -6.48
N PRO A 645 -9.27 -13.05 -6.91
CA PRO A 645 -9.34 -14.50 -6.72
C PRO A 645 -9.27 -14.89 -5.22
N SER A 646 -8.80 -13.97 -4.37
CA SER A 646 -8.71 -14.11 -2.92
C SER A 646 -8.18 -15.48 -2.46
N PRO A 647 -6.96 -15.88 -2.91
CA PRO A 647 -6.34 -17.14 -2.51
C PRO A 647 -6.01 -17.20 -1.00
N ASP A 648 -6.10 -16.05 -0.33
CA ASP A 648 -5.96 -15.90 1.11
C ASP A 648 -7.16 -16.45 1.90
N LEU A 649 -8.32 -16.67 1.24
CA LEU A 649 -9.53 -17.14 1.91
C LEU A 649 -9.47 -18.64 2.22
N GLU A 650 -9.62 -18.97 3.50
CA GLU A 650 -9.65 -20.35 3.99
C GLU A 650 -11.09 -20.87 3.92
N TYR A 651 -11.41 -21.67 2.91
CA TYR A 651 -12.69 -22.36 2.81
C TYR A 651 -12.68 -23.60 3.69
N ASP A 652 -13.57 -23.64 4.70
CA ASP A 652 -13.79 -24.82 5.52
C ASP A 652 -14.30 -25.99 4.66
N LEU A 653 -13.39 -26.87 4.24
CA LEU A 653 -13.71 -28.13 3.58
C LEU A 653 -14.22 -29.22 4.55
N SER A 654 -14.50 -28.86 5.81
CA SER A 654 -14.88 -29.79 6.87
C SER A 654 -16.35 -30.28 6.79
N GLY A 655 -17.11 -29.85 5.78
CA GLY A 655 -18.52 -30.24 5.57
C GLY A 655 -18.78 -31.38 4.58
N GLU A 656 -17.81 -31.82 3.77
CA GLU A 656 -18.01 -32.99 2.89
C GLU A 656 -17.56 -34.27 3.59
N THR A 657 -18.55 -34.90 4.21
CA THR A 657 -18.43 -36.20 4.86
C THR A 657 -17.90 -37.24 3.89
N LYS A 658 -16.83 -37.92 4.35
CA LYS A 658 -16.52 -39.32 4.05
C LYS A 658 -17.81 -40.13 3.86
N GLN A 659 -18.16 -40.47 2.63
CA GLN A 659 -18.99 -41.61 2.32
C GLN A 659 -18.27 -42.51 1.30
N CYS A 660 -17.77 -43.61 1.87
CA CYS A 660 -17.72 -44.95 1.30
C CYS A 660 -16.98 -45.20 -0.03
N GLU A 661 -15.70 -45.61 0.08
CA GLU A 661 -15.13 -46.76 -0.67
C GLU A 661 -14.08 -47.41 0.25
N ASN A 662 -14.28 -48.61 0.81
CA ASN A 662 -13.99 -49.91 0.17
C ASN A 662 -14.37 -51.06 1.13
N PRO A 663 -14.47 -52.33 0.67
CA PRO A 663 -14.25 -52.83 -0.69
C PRO A 663 -15.50 -53.40 -1.38
#